data_AF-A0A8H5XLE3-F1
#
_entry.id   AF-A0A8H5XLE3-F1
#
_cell.length_a   1.000
_cell.length_b   1.000
_cell.length_c   1.000
_cell.angle_alpha   90.00
_cell.angle_beta   90.00
_cell.angle_gamma   90.00
#
_symmetry.space_group_name_H-M   'P 1'
#
loop_
_entity.id
_entity.type
_entity.pdbx_description
1 polymer ?
#
loop_
_entity_poly.entity_id
_entity_poly.type
_entity_poly.pdbx_seq_one_letter_code
_entity_poly.pdbx_strand_id
1 'polypeptide(L)'
;MSSASTMKAMVSNASGGYCLSSAMPQPSPKPGMMLVRVEAVALNPYDTKVIEYGIISPEPYVGGCDFAGVVVAAGPGVTRFQPGDSVLSMHTRGGFAEYALAFEDMSCHIPKGMSYNEACSLGLGIGISGLALFQQPGLNLPLQHGHDLSNMDGDGRRNGYTNGHTNGHTNGSTNGHGKSEEGYKDPITVLVAGGASASGTMATQLLKLAGYNPIVTCSPANNSLCESFGASACFDYNSPTCGADIRLHTDNSLAYVVDCVTNVATMTMCYEAIGTQGGTYIALDATANTVKYTRRDVRADWVMANTLLGEPCKLDGVYGRPSAPEHREFASHFFRLAERWLAEGKIRNHPLEIRTGGLESVDSGLQDLRDGIVRGKKLVVPLVKTCFTLKKVSYANSMSRLDVTFKTLDGLTLSGWLYPAAQYGPGIIVSPGFNMPREAFVPDIAQWYQNHGITALIFDTRTYGLSEGLPRQETSARKRVEDFHDAVTYLSKHELVDPQKIALWGLCFDGNMCLAATALDPRVHAVVAVAPVIDLHGFPERRRAILELAMQDREAQMAGEEPIYLPYVNEDGTVPLGPSMGSDFWPMMTRLKIPVENRVTVQTFYNAFSWDIMTLIPYVSPTPAMMVTPENDIECPAAEQIAAFEKMGEPKTFHLLPGKGHLDWAFGDVDSVMEKQLEFLKGALNF
;
A
#
# COMPACT_ATOMS: atom_id res chain seq x y z
N MET A 1 11.07 -34.35 19.45
CA MET A 1 10.01 -33.95 18.51
C MET A 1 9.95 -32.43 18.55
N SER A 2 10.37 -31.75 17.48
CA SER A 2 10.27 -30.29 17.39
C SER A 2 8.78 -29.93 17.36
N SER A 3 8.33 -29.02 18.23
CA SER A 3 6.97 -28.49 18.17
C SER A 3 6.78 -27.78 16.83
N ALA A 4 5.78 -28.19 16.04
CA ALA A 4 5.46 -27.53 14.78
C ALA A 4 5.17 -26.04 15.04
N SER A 5 5.77 -25.15 14.25
CA SER A 5 5.49 -23.72 14.34
C SER A 5 4.05 -23.43 13.90
N THR A 6 3.38 -22.53 14.61
CA THR A 6 2.02 -22.09 14.31
C THR A 6 2.02 -20.65 13.79
N MET A 7 0.99 -20.29 13.03
CA MET A 7 0.79 -18.97 12.43
C MET A 7 -0.67 -18.53 12.52
N LYS A 8 -0.90 -17.23 12.37
CA LYS A 8 -2.24 -16.68 12.16
C LYS A 8 -2.69 -16.85 10.71
N ALA A 9 -3.97 -17.14 10.52
CA ALA A 9 -4.59 -17.21 9.21
C ALA A 9 -6.10 -16.96 9.29
N MET A 10 -6.68 -16.52 8.17
CA MET A 10 -8.12 -16.45 7.99
C MET A 10 -8.63 -17.79 7.45
N VAL A 11 -9.42 -18.47 8.26
CA VAL A 11 -9.99 -19.79 7.94
C VAL A 11 -11.48 -19.67 7.65
N SER A 12 -11.99 -20.52 6.75
CA SER A 12 -13.43 -20.61 6.46
C SER A 12 -14.24 -20.84 7.74
N ASN A 13 -15.36 -20.14 7.87
CA ASN A 13 -16.29 -20.27 8.99
C ASN A 13 -17.65 -20.83 8.52
N ALA A 14 -18.43 -21.36 9.46
CA ALA A 14 -19.74 -21.97 9.17
C ALA A 14 -20.78 -20.98 8.61
N SER A 15 -20.55 -19.68 8.70
CA SER A 15 -21.43 -18.62 8.18
C SER A 15 -21.13 -18.22 6.73
N GLY A 16 -20.20 -18.90 6.03
CA GLY A 16 -19.88 -18.60 4.63
C GLY A 16 -18.90 -17.43 4.44
N GLY A 17 -18.15 -17.08 5.48
CA GLY A 17 -17.06 -16.09 5.47
C GLY A 17 -15.78 -16.65 6.07
N TYR A 18 -14.89 -15.78 6.52
CA TYR A 18 -13.64 -16.14 7.17
C TYR A 18 -13.60 -15.68 8.63
N CYS A 19 -12.89 -16.41 9.48
CA CYS A 19 -12.56 -15.97 10.84
C CYS A 19 -11.06 -16.13 11.12
N LEU A 20 -10.54 -15.31 12.02
CA LEU A 20 -9.13 -15.41 12.42
C LEU A 20 -8.91 -16.66 13.26
N SER A 21 -7.98 -17.52 12.82
CA SER A 21 -7.37 -18.57 13.63
C SER A 21 -5.96 -18.12 14.03
N SER A 22 -5.62 -18.25 15.31
CA SER A 22 -4.33 -17.83 15.87
C SER A 22 -3.28 -18.95 15.95
N ALA A 23 -3.64 -20.18 15.58
CA ALA A 23 -2.82 -21.37 15.82
C ALA A 23 -2.84 -22.36 14.64
N MET A 24 -2.87 -21.85 13.40
CA MET A 24 -2.77 -22.72 12.21
C MET A 24 -1.35 -23.27 12.06
N PRO A 25 -1.16 -24.55 11.70
CA PRO A 25 0.17 -25.07 11.42
C PRO A 25 0.82 -24.31 10.26
N GLN A 26 2.07 -23.88 10.44
CA GLN A 26 2.84 -23.29 9.34
C GLN A 26 3.16 -24.35 8.29
N PRO A 27 2.88 -24.12 7.00
CA PRO A 27 3.17 -25.10 5.96
C PRO A 27 4.67 -25.20 5.69
N SER A 28 5.11 -26.36 5.20
CA SER A 28 6.48 -26.57 4.71
C SER A 28 6.48 -26.62 3.17
N PRO A 29 7.48 -26.01 2.51
CA PRO A 29 7.53 -25.99 1.04
C PRO A 29 7.74 -27.39 0.47
N LYS A 30 6.90 -27.74 -0.51
CA LYS A 30 6.98 -28.98 -1.28
C LYS A 30 7.89 -28.81 -2.50
N PRO A 31 8.22 -29.86 -3.27
CA PRO A 31 9.00 -29.70 -4.50
C PRO A 31 8.39 -28.66 -5.45
N GLY A 32 9.22 -27.77 -5.99
CA GLY A 32 8.81 -26.65 -6.86
C GLY A 32 8.02 -25.52 -6.16
N MET A 33 7.86 -25.60 -4.83
CA MET A 33 7.19 -24.57 -4.03
C MET A 33 8.17 -23.87 -3.09
N MET A 34 7.84 -22.63 -2.76
CA MET A 34 8.51 -21.82 -1.75
C MET A 34 7.54 -21.45 -0.64
N LEU A 35 8.10 -21.20 0.55
CA LEU A 35 7.39 -20.62 1.68
C LEU A 35 7.65 -19.12 1.69
N VAL A 36 6.58 -18.34 1.67
CA VAL A 36 6.61 -16.87 1.63
C VAL A 36 6.05 -16.35 2.94
N ARG A 37 6.77 -15.44 3.60
CA ARG A 37 6.21 -14.59 4.66
C ARG A 37 5.41 -13.49 3.98
N VAL A 38 4.10 -13.49 4.21
CA VAL A 38 3.18 -12.60 3.48
C VAL A 38 3.22 -11.20 4.09
N GLU A 39 3.43 -10.20 3.24
CA GLU A 39 3.52 -8.80 3.64
C GLU A 39 2.22 -8.05 3.31
N ALA A 40 1.56 -8.40 2.19
CA ALA A 40 0.27 -7.87 1.77
C ALA A 40 -0.54 -8.90 0.98
N VAL A 41 -1.87 -8.78 1.05
CA VAL A 41 -2.83 -9.59 0.29
C VAL A 41 -3.77 -8.69 -0.49
N ALA A 42 -4.21 -9.14 -1.66
CA ALA A 42 -5.29 -8.48 -2.39
C ALA A 42 -6.56 -9.33 -2.35
N LEU A 43 -7.70 -8.65 -2.24
CA LEU A 43 -9.00 -9.30 -2.07
C LEU A 43 -9.71 -9.35 -3.43
N ASN A 44 -10.34 -10.49 -3.71
CA ASN A 44 -11.00 -10.77 -4.98
C ASN A 44 -12.44 -11.27 -4.76
N PRO A 45 -13.37 -11.00 -5.69
CA PRO A 45 -14.68 -11.67 -5.71
C PRO A 45 -14.57 -13.20 -5.76
N TYR A 46 -13.46 -13.74 -6.25
CA TYR A 46 -13.19 -15.17 -6.22
C TYR A 46 -13.06 -15.72 -4.78
N ASP A 47 -12.46 -14.95 -3.87
CA ASP A 47 -12.19 -15.42 -2.49
C ASP A 47 -13.48 -15.68 -1.69
N THR A 48 -14.57 -14.98 -2.01
CA THR A 48 -15.90 -15.23 -1.43
C THR A 48 -16.61 -16.40 -2.09
N LYS A 49 -16.54 -16.50 -3.42
CA LYS A 49 -17.17 -17.57 -4.21
C LYS A 49 -16.61 -18.95 -3.90
N VAL A 50 -15.33 -19.04 -3.54
CA VAL A 50 -14.71 -20.31 -3.12
C VAL A 50 -15.45 -20.94 -1.96
N ILE A 51 -15.86 -20.14 -0.97
CA ILE A 51 -16.63 -20.62 0.18
C ILE A 51 -18.09 -20.85 -0.23
N GLU A 52 -18.72 -19.87 -0.87
CA GLU A 52 -20.15 -19.90 -1.20
C GLU A 52 -20.54 -21.12 -2.05
N TYR A 53 -19.70 -21.46 -3.03
CA TYR A 53 -19.94 -22.59 -3.92
C TYR A 53 -19.25 -23.88 -3.47
N GLY A 54 -18.47 -23.85 -2.38
CA GLY A 54 -17.72 -25.01 -1.89
C GLY A 54 -16.64 -25.49 -2.87
N ILE A 55 -16.04 -24.59 -3.65
CA ILE A 55 -15.07 -24.92 -4.71
C ILE A 55 -13.89 -25.75 -4.18
N ILE A 56 -13.49 -25.53 -2.92
CA ILE A 56 -12.36 -26.21 -2.27
C ILE A 56 -12.81 -26.89 -0.97
N SER A 57 -12.40 -28.15 -0.77
CA SER A 57 -12.71 -29.00 0.40
C SER A 57 -11.49 -29.90 0.71
N PRO A 58 -11.13 -30.20 1.98
CA PRO A 58 -11.92 -30.04 3.22
C PRO A 58 -11.58 -28.81 4.11
N GLU A 59 -12.49 -28.50 5.03
CA GLU A 59 -12.35 -27.49 6.09
C GLU A 59 -11.43 -27.94 7.25
N PRO A 60 -10.79 -27.01 8.00
CA PRO A 60 -10.81 -25.56 7.80
C PRO A 60 -9.91 -25.13 6.64
N TYR A 61 -10.46 -24.29 5.74
CA TYR A 61 -9.79 -23.81 4.53
C TYR A 61 -9.18 -22.42 4.77
N VAL A 62 -7.90 -22.23 4.45
CA VAL A 62 -7.26 -20.91 4.48
C VAL A 62 -7.48 -20.21 3.13
N GLY A 63 -8.12 -19.04 3.18
CA GLY A 63 -8.45 -18.25 1.98
C GLY A 63 -7.29 -17.50 1.36
N GLY A 64 -7.59 -16.73 0.32
CA GLY A 64 -6.68 -15.77 -0.29
C GLY A 64 -5.93 -16.32 -1.48
N CYS A 65 -6.16 -15.70 -2.64
CA CYS A 65 -5.52 -16.09 -3.88
C CYS A 65 -4.37 -15.20 -4.35
N ASP A 66 -4.32 -13.95 -3.86
CA ASP A 66 -3.35 -12.93 -4.24
C ASP A 66 -2.53 -12.52 -3.02
N PHE A 67 -1.21 -12.65 -3.10
CA PHE A 67 -0.31 -12.20 -2.04
C PHE A 67 1.07 -11.80 -2.55
N ALA A 68 1.75 -10.96 -1.79
CA ALA A 68 3.14 -10.60 -2.00
C ALA A 68 3.90 -10.61 -0.67
N GLY A 69 5.18 -10.93 -0.72
CA GLY A 69 6.03 -10.94 0.46
C GLY A 69 7.45 -11.40 0.21
N VAL A 70 8.06 -12.00 1.23
CA VAL A 70 9.48 -12.40 1.21
C VAL A 70 9.59 -13.92 1.26
N VAL A 71 10.38 -14.50 0.36
CA VAL A 71 10.71 -15.93 0.40
C VAL A 71 11.52 -16.22 1.67
N VAL A 72 11.06 -17.17 2.50
CA VAL A 72 11.77 -17.57 3.73
C VAL A 72 12.34 -18.98 3.66
N ALA A 73 11.82 -19.83 2.77
CA ALA A 73 12.37 -21.15 2.50
C ALA A 73 12.01 -21.60 1.07
N ALA A 74 12.93 -22.32 0.43
CA ALA A 74 12.73 -22.92 -0.88
C ALA A 74 12.63 -24.45 -0.74
N GLY A 75 11.64 -25.05 -1.40
CA GLY A 75 11.49 -26.50 -1.48
C GLY A 75 12.44 -27.15 -2.49
N PRO A 76 12.52 -28.49 -2.51
CA PRO A 76 13.37 -29.20 -3.46
C PRO A 76 13.06 -28.84 -4.92
N GLY A 77 14.09 -28.59 -5.73
CA GLY A 77 13.92 -28.28 -7.16
C GLY A 77 13.55 -26.83 -7.48
N VAL A 78 13.35 -25.97 -6.48
CA VAL A 78 13.23 -24.52 -6.71
C VAL A 78 14.59 -23.97 -7.16
N THR A 79 14.58 -23.25 -8.27
CA THR A 79 15.81 -22.71 -8.91
C THR A 79 15.72 -21.22 -9.22
N ARG A 80 14.52 -20.66 -9.34
CA ARG A 80 14.32 -19.24 -9.68
C ARG A 80 14.39 -18.31 -8.48
N PHE A 81 14.09 -18.80 -7.27
CA PHE A 81 13.99 -17.99 -6.06
C PHE A 81 14.84 -18.57 -4.93
N GLN A 82 15.31 -17.69 -4.06
CA GLN A 82 16.03 -18.03 -2.84
C GLN A 82 15.46 -17.27 -1.63
N PRO A 83 15.70 -17.75 -0.39
CA PRO A 83 15.33 -17.00 0.81
C PRO A 83 15.87 -15.57 0.80
N GLY A 84 15.02 -14.60 1.10
CA GLY A 84 15.31 -13.17 1.03
C GLY A 84 14.70 -12.45 -0.17
N ASP A 85 14.32 -13.17 -1.24
CA ASP A 85 13.75 -12.56 -2.43
C ASP A 85 12.33 -12.01 -2.18
N SER A 86 12.06 -10.83 -2.74
CA SER A 86 10.73 -10.24 -2.78
C SER A 86 9.92 -10.82 -3.93
N VAL A 87 8.75 -11.36 -3.62
CA VAL A 87 7.95 -12.15 -4.55
C VAL A 87 6.48 -11.76 -4.52
N LEU A 88 5.87 -11.68 -5.69
CA LEU A 88 4.41 -11.75 -5.84
C LEU A 88 4.04 -13.11 -6.39
N SER A 89 2.94 -13.65 -5.90
CA SER A 89 2.42 -14.95 -6.34
C SER A 89 0.91 -14.89 -6.43
N MET A 90 0.37 -15.72 -7.32
CA MET A 90 -0.99 -16.21 -7.15
C MET A 90 -0.96 -17.68 -6.72
N HIS A 91 -1.89 -18.07 -5.88
CA HIS A 91 -2.22 -19.46 -5.62
C HIS A 91 -3.73 -19.53 -5.41
N THR A 92 -4.43 -20.63 -5.65
CA THR A 92 -5.90 -20.62 -5.48
C THR A 92 -6.35 -20.64 -4.01
N ARG A 93 -5.41 -20.60 -3.06
CA ARG A 93 -5.63 -20.78 -1.61
C ARG A 93 -4.40 -20.43 -0.78
N GLY A 94 -4.60 -20.11 0.49
CA GLY A 94 -3.54 -20.01 1.51
C GLY A 94 -2.92 -18.63 1.70
N GLY A 95 -3.29 -17.63 0.90
CA GLY A 95 -2.71 -16.28 0.95
C GLY A 95 -3.11 -15.45 2.17
N PHE A 96 -4.30 -15.65 2.73
CA PHE A 96 -4.78 -14.95 3.93
C PHE A 96 -4.16 -15.55 5.21
N ALA A 97 -2.84 -15.54 5.30
CA ALA A 97 -2.06 -16.07 6.41
C ALA A 97 -0.74 -15.31 6.57
N GLU A 98 -0.07 -15.46 7.71
CA GLU A 98 1.28 -14.90 7.91
C GLU A 98 2.33 -15.59 7.00
N TYR A 99 2.11 -16.86 6.64
CA TYR A 99 2.94 -17.59 5.69
C TYR A 99 2.08 -18.36 4.68
N ALA A 100 2.48 -18.29 3.41
CA ALA A 100 1.79 -18.96 2.30
C ALA A 100 2.77 -19.78 1.46
N LEU A 101 2.26 -20.85 0.83
CA LEU A 101 3.00 -21.60 -0.18
C LEU A 101 2.77 -20.98 -1.55
N ALA A 102 3.84 -20.81 -2.31
CA ALA A 102 3.81 -20.33 -3.69
C ALA A 102 4.55 -21.32 -4.60
N PHE A 103 4.04 -21.54 -5.82
CA PHE A 103 4.81 -22.23 -6.85
C PHE A 103 5.81 -21.26 -7.48
N GLU A 104 7.07 -21.65 -7.65
CA GLU A 104 8.07 -20.74 -8.24
C GLU A 104 7.68 -20.29 -9.65
N ASP A 105 7.05 -21.18 -10.43
CA ASP A 105 6.65 -20.97 -11.82
C ASP A 105 5.30 -20.27 -11.97
N MET A 106 4.60 -19.96 -10.88
CA MET A 106 3.43 -19.07 -10.83
C MET A 106 3.71 -17.80 -10.00
N SER A 107 4.98 -17.43 -9.95
CA SER A 107 5.47 -16.29 -9.18
C SER A 107 6.42 -15.43 -10.02
N CYS A 108 6.48 -14.14 -9.65
CA CYS A 108 7.37 -13.16 -10.24
C CYS A 108 8.18 -12.46 -9.14
N HIS A 109 9.44 -12.16 -9.42
CA HIS A 109 10.21 -11.22 -8.62
C HIS A 109 9.54 -9.84 -8.64
N ILE A 110 9.53 -9.19 -7.49
CA ILE A 110 9.06 -7.80 -7.37
C ILE A 110 10.20 -6.88 -7.81
N PRO A 111 10.01 -6.03 -8.85
CA PRO A 111 11.03 -5.08 -9.27
C PRO A 111 11.37 -4.07 -8.17
N LYS A 112 12.62 -3.60 -8.18
CA LYS A 112 13.06 -2.54 -7.27
C LYS A 112 12.19 -1.30 -7.44
N GLY A 113 11.59 -0.82 -6.35
CA GLY A 113 10.71 0.35 -6.33
C GLY A 113 9.21 0.04 -6.35
N MET A 114 8.81 -1.21 -6.60
CA MET A 114 7.42 -1.65 -6.44
C MET A 114 7.17 -2.12 -5.00
N SER A 115 6.10 -1.63 -4.39
CA SER A 115 5.68 -2.02 -3.04
C SER A 115 4.99 -3.38 -3.03
N TYR A 116 4.96 -4.05 -1.87
CA TYR A 116 4.16 -5.29 -1.69
C TYR A 116 2.67 -5.06 -1.92
N ASN A 117 2.17 -3.86 -1.61
CA ASN A 117 0.76 -3.50 -1.84
C ASN A 117 0.43 -3.47 -3.33
N GLU A 118 1.29 -2.87 -4.15
CA GLU A 118 1.14 -2.88 -5.61
C GLU A 118 1.33 -4.30 -6.16
N ALA A 119 2.35 -5.00 -5.71
CA ALA A 119 2.71 -6.32 -6.22
C ALA A 119 1.63 -7.38 -5.94
N CYS A 120 1.04 -7.41 -4.74
CA CYS A 120 0.01 -8.39 -4.37
C CYS A 120 -1.26 -8.26 -5.23
N SER A 121 -1.50 -7.12 -5.86
CA SER A 121 -2.70 -6.87 -6.66
C SER A 121 -2.70 -7.52 -8.05
N LEU A 122 -1.55 -8.05 -8.49
CA LEU A 122 -1.29 -8.43 -9.89
C LEU A 122 -1.59 -9.91 -10.21
N GLY A 123 -1.36 -10.82 -9.26
CA GLY A 123 -1.25 -12.26 -9.51
C GLY A 123 -2.43 -12.86 -10.27
N LEU A 124 -3.63 -12.81 -9.69
CA LEU A 124 -4.85 -13.34 -10.28
C LEU A 124 -5.20 -12.64 -11.59
N GLY A 125 -4.95 -11.33 -11.67
CA GLY A 125 -5.16 -10.55 -12.90
C GLY A 125 -4.30 -11.08 -14.05
N ILE A 126 -3.01 -11.34 -13.80
CA ILE A 126 -2.09 -11.92 -14.78
C ILE A 126 -2.60 -13.29 -15.22
N GLY A 127 -2.85 -14.20 -14.26
CA GLY A 127 -3.20 -15.58 -14.57
C GLY A 127 -4.53 -15.71 -15.32
N ILE A 128 -5.58 -15.02 -14.84
CA ILE A 128 -6.93 -15.17 -15.37
C ILE A 128 -7.11 -14.43 -16.69
N SER A 129 -6.59 -13.21 -16.81
CA SER A 129 -6.64 -12.50 -18.09
C SER A 129 -5.77 -13.19 -19.13
N GLY A 130 -4.60 -13.72 -18.75
CA GLY A 130 -3.76 -14.53 -19.64
C GLY A 130 -4.47 -15.79 -20.13
N LEU A 131 -5.08 -16.56 -19.23
CA LEU A 131 -5.84 -17.76 -19.56
C LEU A 131 -6.99 -17.46 -20.52
N ALA A 132 -7.78 -16.42 -20.23
CA ALA A 132 -8.92 -16.02 -21.04
C ALA A 132 -8.50 -15.61 -22.46
N LEU A 133 -7.45 -14.82 -22.58
CA LEU A 133 -7.02 -14.25 -23.86
C LEU A 133 -6.24 -15.26 -24.73
N PHE A 134 -5.33 -16.02 -24.13
CA PHE A 134 -4.28 -16.70 -24.90
C PHE A 134 -4.36 -18.23 -24.87
N GLN A 135 -5.22 -18.82 -24.05
CA GLN A 135 -5.30 -20.29 -23.90
C GLN A 135 -6.73 -20.83 -24.06
N GLN A 136 -7.77 -20.06 -23.70
CA GLN A 136 -9.14 -20.54 -23.80
C GLN A 136 -9.56 -20.85 -25.24
N PRO A 137 -10.16 -22.03 -25.49
CA PRO A 137 -10.68 -22.40 -26.79
C PRO A 137 -11.75 -21.41 -27.29
N GLY A 138 -11.37 -20.57 -28.25
CA GLY A 138 -12.25 -19.61 -28.91
C GLY A 138 -11.61 -18.24 -29.09
N LEU A 139 -10.93 -17.72 -28.06
CA LEU A 139 -10.03 -16.58 -28.21
C LEU A 139 -8.69 -17.09 -28.70
N ASN A 140 -7.97 -17.83 -27.85
CA ASN A 140 -6.64 -18.42 -28.12
C ASN A 140 -5.78 -17.49 -28.99
N LEU A 141 -5.73 -16.22 -28.59
CA LEU A 141 -5.12 -15.18 -29.40
C LEU A 141 -3.62 -15.45 -29.48
N PRO A 142 -3.03 -15.50 -30.69
CA PRO A 142 -1.59 -15.64 -30.81
C PRO A 142 -0.89 -14.48 -30.10
N LEU A 143 0.12 -14.79 -29.30
CA LEU A 143 1.07 -13.80 -28.81
C LEU A 143 1.89 -13.31 -30.02
N GLN A 144 1.64 -12.09 -30.49
CA GLN A 144 2.35 -11.51 -31.63
C GLN A 144 3.71 -10.93 -31.18
N HIS A 145 4.56 -10.51 -32.13
CA HIS A 145 5.82 -9.77 -31.88
C HIS A 145 6.94 -10.53 -31.13
N GLY A 146 7.16 -11.81 -31.45
CA GLY A 146 8.32 -12.56 -30.92
C GLY A 146 8.18 -13.02 -29.46
N HIS A 147 6.99 -12.86 -28.87
CA HIS A 147 6.63 -13.42 -27.57
C HIS A 147 6.24 -14.90 -27.71
N ASP A 148 7.21 -15.74 -28.08
CA ASP A 148 7.01 -17.18 -28.23
C ASP A 148 7.17 -17.90 -26.87
N LEU A 149 6.09 -18.56 -26.42
CA LEU A 149 6.10 -19.37 -25.20
C LEU A 149 6.89 -20.68 -25.37
N SER A 150 7.11 -21.14 -26.61
CA SER A 150 7.79 -22.42 -26.92
C SER A 150 9.32 -22.36 -26.87
N ASN A 151 9.90 -21.16 -26.69
CA ASN A 151 11.35 -20.93 -26.66
C ASN A 151 11.89 -20.55 -25.25
N MET A 152 11.13 -20.78 -24.16
CA MET A 152 11.49 -20.35 -22.81
C MET A 152 12.03 -21.44 -21.87
N ASP A 153 12.42 -22.59 -22.41
CA ASP A 153 13.21 -23.58 -21.67
C ASP A 153 14.70 -23.20 -21.75
N GLY A 154 15.29 -22.91 -20.59
CA GLY A 154 16.70 -22.52 -20.42
C GLY A 154 17.74 -23.61 -20.71
N ASP A 155 17.38 -24.67 -21.43
CA ASP A 155 18.31 -25.67 -21.96
C ASP A 155 17.95 -25.85 -23.44
N GLY A 156 18.86 -25.47 -24.35
CA GLY A 156 18.63 -25.31 -25.79
C GLY A 156 18.29 -26.60 -26.57
N ARG A 157 17.30 -27.37 -26.13
CA ARG A 157 16.75 -28.53 -26.80
C ARG A 157 15.40 -28.15 -27.40
N ARG A 158 15.38 -27.96 -28.71
CA ARG A 158 14.15 -27.91 -29.51
C ARG A 158 13.38 -29.22 -29.30
N ASN A 159 12.27 -29.17 -28.56
CA ASN A 159 11.24 -30.19 -28.68
C ASN A 159 10.17 -29.70 -29.65
N GLY A 160 10.07 -30.40 -30.78
CA GLY A 160 9.11 -30.12 -31.82
C GLY A 160 7.70 -30.43 -31.36
N TYR A 161 6.90 -29.41 -31.10
CA TYR A 161 5.44 -29.50 -31.03
C TYR A 161 4.84 -28.80 -32.24
N THR A 162 4.42 -29.60 -33.22
CA THR A 162 3.53 -29.17 -34.30
C THR A 162 2.10 -29.25 -33.80
N ASN A 163 1.35 -28.15 -33.87
CA ASN A 163 -0.10 -28.10 -33.68
C ASN A 163 -0.80 -29.07 -34.66
N GLY A 164 -1.20 -30.24 -34.17
CA GLY A 164 -2.02 -31.18 -34.90
C GLY A 164 -3.49 -30.98 -34.54
N HIS A 165 -4.25 -30.34 -35.44
CA HIS A 165 -5.62 -30.70 -35.85
C HIS A 165 -6.24 -29.58 -36.72
N THR A 166 -5.94 -29.61 -38.03
CA THR A 166 -6.76 -28.98 -39.05
C THR A 166 -7.47 -30.07 -39.84
N ASN A 167 -8.77 -30.27 -39.60
CA ASN A 167 -9.61 -30.97 -40.57
C ASN A 167 -9.99 -30.00 -41.68
N GLY A 168 -9.63 -30.39 -42.91
CA GLY A 168 -9.60 -29.55 -44.07
C GLY A 168 -10.95 -29.25 -44.71
N HIS A 169 -10.96 -28.15 -45.46
CA HIS A 169 -11.57 -28.05 -46.79
C HIS A 169 -10.89 -26.89 -47.53
N THR A 170 -9.89 -27.21 -48.34
CA THR A 170 -9.31 -26.29 -49.33
C THR A 170 -9.57 -26.88 -50.71
N ASN A 171 -10.42 -26.22 -51.49
CA ASN A 171 -10.38 -26.34 -52.95
C ASN A 171 -9.52 -25.20 -53.47
N GLY A 172 -8.46 -25.55 -54.20
CA GLY A 172 -7.42 -24.65 -54.61
C GLY A 172 -7.73 -23.85 -55.88
N SER A 173 -6.89 -22.84 -56.11
CA SER A 173 -6.40 -22.47 -57.42
C SER A 173 -5.09 -21.72 -57.27
N THR A 174 -4.04 -22.28 -57.89
CA THR A 174 -2.67 -21.77 -57.97
C THR A 174 -2.49 -20.70 -59.03
N ASN A 175 -1.59 -19.75 -58.76
CA ASN A 175 -0.70 -18.95 -59.65
C ASN A 175 -0.50 -17.59 -58.95
N GLY A 176 0.67 -16.97 -58.82
CA GLY A 176 2.01 -17.13 -59.35
C GLY A 176 2.73 -15.79 -59.06
N HIS A 177 3.99 -15.85 -58.63
CA HIS A 177 4.96 -14.76 -58.43
C HIS A 177 4.49 -13.29 -58.30
N GLY A 178 4.64 -12.76 -57.09
CA GLY A 178 4.83 -11.34 -56.81
C GLY A 178 5.47 -11.16 -55.44
N LYS A 179 6.62 -10.49 -55.37
CA LYS A 179 7.11 -9.92 -54.10
C LYS A 179 6.03 -8.94 -53.63
N SER A 180 5.37 -9.19 -52.51
CA SER A 180 4.39 -8.27 -51.96
C SER A 180 4.90 -7.66 -50.65
N GLU A 181 4.96 -6.34 -50.69
CA GLU A 181 5.11 -5.37 -49.61
C GLU A 181 4.45 -5.81 -48.29
N GLU A 182 5.15 -5.62 -47.17
CA GLU A 182 4.58 -5.70 -45.82
C GLU A 182 3.60 -4.54 -45.64
N GLY A 183 2.37 -4.72 -46.12
CA GLY A 183 1.25 -3.87 -45.76
C GLY A 183 0.92 -4.09 -44.27
N TYR A 184 1.03 -3.04 -43.47
CA TYR A 184 0.60 -3.02 -42.07
C TYR A 184 -0.90 -3.35 -42.05
N LYS A 185 -1.28 -4.57 -41.62
CA LYS A 185 -2.68 -4.90 -41.37
C LYS A 185 -3.10 -4.18 -40.09
N ASP A 186 -4.29 -3.57 -40.10
CA ASP A 186 -4.84 -2.96 -38.90
C ASP A 186 -4.91 -3.98 -37.75
N PRO A 187 -4.57 -3.59 -36.52
CA PRO A 187 -4.58 -4.50 -35.39
C PRO A 187 -5.99 -5.04 -35.14
N ILE A 188 -6.10 -6.33 -34.82
CA ILE A 188 -7.39 -6.97 -34.53
C ILE A 188 -8.01 -6.32 -33.28
N THR A 189 -9.25 -5.86 -33.40
CA THR A 189 -9.99 -5.26 -32.28
C THR A 189 -10.58 -6.32 -31.36
N VAL A 190 -10.42 -6.12 -30.05
CA VAL A 190 -10.96 -6.98 -28.98
C VAL A 190 -11.73 -6.11 -27.99
N LEU A 191 -12.97 -6.50 -27.66
CA LEU A 191 -13.77 -5.81 -26.66
C LEU A 191 -13.48 -6.38 -25.27
N VAL A 192 -13.10 -5.51 -24.33
CA VAL A 192 -13.00 -5.81 -22.90
C VAL A 192 -14.20 -5.20 -22.19
N ALA A 193 -15.21 -6.02 -21.88
CA ALA A 193 -16.35 -5.55 -21.11
C ALA A 193 -15.98 -5.41 -19.63
N GLY A 194 -16.28 -4.26 -19.03
CA GLY A 194 -15.83 -3.93 -17.67
C GLY A 194 -14.35 -3.52 -17.60
N GLY A 195 -13.90 -2.68 -18.52
CA GLY A 195 -12.50 -2.25 -18.66
C GLY A 195 -11.91 -1.59 -17.42
N ALA A 196 -12.75 -0.96 -16.58
CA ALA A 196 -12.33 -0.32 -15.33
C ALA A 196 -12.22 -1.29 -14.13
N SER A 197 -12.41 -2.60 -14.34
CA SER A 197 -12.14 -3.61 -13.31
C SER A 197 -10.64 -3.95 -13.25
N ALA A 198 -10.19 -4.56 -12.15
CA ALA A 198 -8.81 -5.04 -12.04
C ALA A 198 -8.43 -5.99 -13.19
N SER A 199 -9.30 -6.98 -13.49
CA SER A 199 -9.10 -7.89 -14.63
C SER A 199 -9.15 -7.17 -15.98
N GLY A 200 -10.05 -6.19 -16.14
CA GLY A 200 -10.22 -5.43 -17.37
C GLY A 200 -8.99 -4.57 -17.71
N THR A 201 -8.44 -3.86 -16.73
CA THR A 201 -7.20 -3.08 -16.90
C THR A 201 -6.00 -3.99 -17.19
N MET A 202 -5.92 -5.17 -16.59
CA MET A 202 -4.88 -6.15 -16.92
C MET A 202 -5.06 -6.73 -18.34
N ALA A 203 -6.28 -7.14 -18.71
CA ALA A 203 -6.58 -7.66 -20.04
C ALA A 203 -6.26 -6.63 -21.14
N THR A 204 -6.56 -5.35 -20.90
CA THR A 204 -6.24 -4.24 -21.82
C THR A 204 -4.73 -4.12 -22.05
N GLN A 205 -3.92 -4.17 -20.99
CA GLN A 205 -2.46 -4.14 -21.08
C GLN A 205 -1.92 -5.34 -21.86
N LEU A 206 -2.40 -6.55 -21.53
CA LEU A 206 -1.96 -7.77 -22.20
C LEU A 206 -2.30 -7.78 -23.69
N LEU A 207 -3.50 -7.30 -24.06
CA LEU A 207 -3.91 -7.15 -25.46
C LEU A 207 -2.99 -6.18 -26.20
N LYS A 208 -2.67 -5.03 -25.61
CA LYS A 208 -1.72 -4.07 -26.20
C LYS A 208 -0.35 -4.70 -26.42
N LEU A 209 0.19 -5.39 -25.41
CA LEU A 209 1.50 -6.05 -25.51
C LEU A 209 1.52 -7.16 -26.56
N ALA A 210 0.39 -7.84 -26.76
CA ALA A 210 0.24 -8.87 -27.78
C ALA A 210 -0.13 -8.31 -29.17
N GLY A 211 -0.16 -6.99 -29.36
CA GLY A 211 -0.38 -6.35 -30.67
C GLY A 211 -1.84 -6.19 -31.09
N TYR A 212 -2.79 -6.29 -30.16
CA TYR A 212 -4.22 -6.12 -30.42
C TYR A 212 -4.69 -4.69 -30.12
N ASN A 213 -5.88 -4.34 -30.63
CA ASN A 213 -6.55 -3.08 -30.35
C ASN A 213 -7.69 -3.27 -29.32
N PRO A 214 -7.44 -3.04 -28.02
CA PRO A 214 -8.50 -3.16 -27.03
C PRO A 214 -9.43 -1.95 -27.05
N ILE A 215 -10.72 -2.20 -27.23
CA ILE A 215 -11.79 -1.25 -26.90
C ILE A 215 -12.48 -1.73 -25.63
N VAL A 216 -13.06 -0.83 -24.84
CA VAL A 216 -13.59 -1.21 -23.52
C VAL A 216 -14.97 -0.64 -23.24
N THR A 217 -15.71 -1.31 -22.36
CA THR A 217 -16.88 -0.70 -21.71
C THR A 217 -16.58 -0.32 -20.26
N CYS A 218 -16.94 0.89 -19.86
CA CYS A 218 -16.79 1.40 -18.50
C CYS A 218 -17.76 2.56 -18.25
N SER A 219 -17.92 3.01 -17.02
CA SER A 219 -18.63 4.27 -16.77
C SER A 219 -17.78 5.45 -17.26
N PRO A 220 -18.39 6.58 -17.68
CA PRO A 220 -17.64 7.71 -18.26
C PRO A 220 -16.54 8.26 -17.35
N ALA A 221 -16.76 8.22 -16.03
CA ALA A 221 -15.78 8.66 -15.03
C ALA A 221 -14.46 7.85 -15.07
N ASN A 222 -14.46 6.67 -15.69
CA ASN A 222 -13.29 5.80 -15.79
C ASN A 222 -12.65 5.77 -17.19
N ASN A 223 -13.10 6.61 -18.13
CA ASN A 223 -12.54 6.63 -19.50
C ASN A 223 -11.03 6.89 -19.47
N SER A 224 -10.59 7.95 -18.77
CA SER A 224 -9.16 8.29 -18.68
C SER A 224 -8.34 7.19 -17.99
N LEU A 225 -8.93 6.46 -17.04
CA LEU A 225 -8.28 5.30 -16.43
C LEU A 225 -8.04 4.22 -17.48
N CYS A 226 -9.08 3.80 -18.19
CA CYS A 226 -9.00 2.77 -19.22
C CYS A 226 -8.03 3.13 -20.37
N GLU A 227 -8.07 4.38 -20.84
CA GLU A 227 -7.15 4.92 -21.84
C GLU A 227 -5.70 4.85 -21.36
N SER A 228 -5.44 5.18 -20.08
CA SER A 228 -4.10 5.06 -19.48
C SER A 228 -3.58 3.63 -19.38
N PHE A 229 -4.44 2.63 -19.54
CA PHE A 229 -4.09 1.20 -19.61
C PHE A 229 -4.04 0.66 -21.04
N GLY A 230 -4.33 1.50 -22.04
CA GLY A 230 -4.17 1.18 -23.46
C GLY A 230 -5.47 1.00 -24.24
N ALA A 231 -6.64 1.28 -23.66
CA ALA A 231 -7.89 1.27 -24.42
C ALA A 231 -7.83 2.31 -25.56
N SER A 232 -8.22 1.91 -26.77
CA SER A 232 -8.31 2.84 -27.92
C SER A 232 -9.64 3.58 -27.99
N ALA A 233 -10.68 3.05 -27.34
CA ALA A 233 -11.99 3.66 -27.22
C ALA A 233 -12.70 3.14 -25.96
N CYS A 234 -13.50 4.01 -25.34
CA CYS A 234 -14.31 3.70 -24.16
C CYS A 234 -15.79 3.91 -24.49
N PHE A 235 -16.64 2.97 -24.08
CA PHE A 235 -18.09 3.01 -24.29
C PHE A 235 -18.83 2.93 -22.95
N ASP A 236 -19.80 3.81 -22.74
CA ASP A 236 -20.63 3.80 -21.53
C ASP A 236 -21.59 2.60 -21.55
N TYR A 237 -21.36 1.63 -20.66
CA TYR A 237 -22.22 0.45 -20.55
C TYR A 237 -23.64 0.78 -20.07
N ASN A 238 -23.88 1.97 -19.49
CA ASN A 238 -25.22 2.42 -19.11
C ASN A 238 -26.01 2.97 -20.30
N SER A 239 -25.35 3.24 -21.43
CA SER A 239 -26.05 3.66 -22.64
C SER A 239 -26.92 2.53 -23.17
N PRO A 240 -28.21 2.76 -23.45
CA PRO A 240 -29.09 1.74 -24.04
C PRO A 240 -28.66 1.35 -25.46
N THR A 241 -27.80 2.15 -26.11
CA THR A 241 -27.26 1.87 -27.44
C THR A 241 -25.83 1.35 -27.41
N CYS A 242 -25.23 1.11 -26.24
CA CYS A 242 -23.81 0.76 -26.08
C CYS A 242 -23.36 -0.34 -27.05
N GLY A 243 -24.08 -1.47 -27.12
CA GLY A 243 -23.75 -2.57 -28.03
C GLY A 243 -23.84 -2.16 -29.51
N ALA A 244 -24.89 -1.45 -29.89
CA ALA A 244 -25.06 -0.94 -31.25
C ALA A 244 -23.96 0.06 -31.65
N ASP A 245 -23.57 0.94 -30.72
CA ASP A 245 -22.52 1.94 -30.92
C ASP A 245 -21.15 1.28 -31.11
N ILE A 246 -20.85 0.22 -30.34
CA ILE A 246 -19.63 -0.58 -30.52
C ILE A 246 -19.65 -1.32 -31.87
N ARG A 247 -20.78 -1.91 -32.24
CA ARG A 247 -20.94 -2.60 -33.53
C ARG A 247 -20.73 -1.62 -34.68
N LEU A 248 -21.27 -0.41 -34.59
CA LEU A 248 -21.06 0.65 -35.57
C LEU A 248 -19.58 1.07 -35.63
N HIS A 249 -18.97 1.31 -34.47
CA HIS A 249 -17.55 1.71 -34.36
C HIS A 249 -16.59 0.68 -34.96
N THR A 250 -16.94 -0.61 -34.88
CA THR A 250 -16.13 -1.71 -35.40
C THR A 250 -16.52 -2.12 -36.82
N ASP A 251 -17.27 -1.29 -37.55
CA ASP A 251 -17.77 -1.58 -38.90
C ASP A 251 -18.48 -2.95 -38.99
N ASN A 252 -19.20 -3.30 -37.92
CA ASN A 252 -19.93 -4.55 -37.75
C ASN A 252 -19.02 -5.80 -37.88
N SER A 253 -17.75 -5.67 -37.52
CA SER A 253 -16.72 -6.72 -37.65
C SER A 253 -16.16 -7.23 -36.31
N LEU A 254 -16.61 -6.71 -35.16
CA LEU A 254 -16.16 -7.20 -33.85
C LEU A 254 -16.41 -8.70 -33.69
N ALA A 255 -15.33 -9.47 -33.52
CA ALA A 255 -15.37 -10.93 -33.42
C ALA A 255 -14.90 -11.47 -32.06
N TYR A 256 -14.28 -10.65 -31.21
CA TYR A 256 -13.62 -11.12 -29.99
C TYR A 256 -14.03 -10.28 -28.79
N VAL A 257 -14.54 -10.95 -27.75
CA VAL A 257 -14.96 -10.33 -26.50
C VAL A 257 -14.39 -11.08 -25.31
N VAL A 258 -13.85 -10.34 -24.33
CA VAL A 258 -13.60 -10.82 -22.98
C VAL A 258 -14.49 -10.04 -22.00
N ASP A 259 -15.37 -10.74 -21.27
CA ASP A 259 -16.27 -10.13 -20.28
C ASP A 259 -15.73 -10.30 -18.85
N CYS A 260 -15.28 -9.18 -18.27
CA CYS A 260 -14.74 -9.12 -16.91
C CYS A 260 -15.81 -8.86 -15.82
N VAL A 261 -17.09 -8.72 -16.20
CA VAL A 261 -18.22 -8.50 -15.28
C VAL A 261 -19.08 -9.76 -15.16
N THR A 262 -19.40 -10.37 -16.30
CA THR A 262 -20.15 -11.63 -16.41
C THR A 262 -21.51 -11.61 -15.72
N ASN A 263 -22.46 -10.88 -16.31
CA ASN A 263 -23.87 -10.96 -15.95
C ASN A 263 -24.76 -10.87 -17.19
N VAL A 264 -26.07 -11.08 -17.02
CA VAL A 264 -27.04 -11.08 -18.14
C VAL A 264 -26.99 -9.77 -18.94
N ALA A 265 -26.92 -8.62 -18.26
CA ALA A 265 -26.89 -7.32 -18.92
C ALA A 265 -25.62 -7.13 -19.75
N THR A 266 -24.45 -7.46 -19.18
CA THR A 266 -23.15 -7.30 -19.85
C THR A 266 -23.04 -8.25 -21.03
N MET A 267 -23.46 -9.51 -20.88
CA MET A 267 -23.47 -10.49 -21.95
C MET A 267 -24.41 -10.08 -23.09
N THR A 268 -25.60 -9.54 -22.77
CA THR A 268 -26.55 -9.05 -23.78
C THR A 268 -25.96 -7.90 -24.59
N MET A 269 -25.38 -6.90 -23.91
CA MET A 269 -24.67 -5.79 -24.56
C MET A 269 -23.53 -6.29 -25.45
N CYS A 270 -22.74 -7.27 -24.98
CA CYS A 270 -21.67 -7.86 -25.78
C CYS A 270 -22.19 -8.58 -27.03
N TYR A 271 -23.30 -9.32 -26.92
CA TYR A 271 -23.94 -9.99 -28.06
C TYR A 271 -24.49 -8.98 -29.09
N GLU A 272 -24.96 -7.83 -28.61
CA GLU A 272 -25.34 -6.68 -29.42
C GLU A 272 -24.13 -5.93 -30.01
N ALA A 273 -22.94 -6.03 -29.42
CA ALA A 273 -21.70 -5.49 -29.97
C ALA A 273 -21.08 -6.39 -31.07
N ILE A 274 -21.16 -7.72 -30.91
CA ILE A 274 -20.55 -8.68 -31.84
C ILE A 274 -21.17 -8.56 -33.23
N GLY A 275 -20.32 -8.46 -34.25
CA GLY A 275 -20.66 -8.31 -35.66
C GLY A 275 -21.60 -9.40 -36.19
N THR A 276 -22.22 -9.15 -37.35
CA THR A 276 -23.20 -10.09 -37.93
C THR A 276 -22.60 -11.39 -38.45
N GLN A 277 -21.26 -11.48 -38.57
CA GLN A 277 -20.57 -12.73 -38.95
C GLN A 277 -20.33 -13.67 -37.76
N GLY A 278 -20.71 -13.25 -36.54
CA GLY A 278 -20.47 -14.03 -35.33
C GLY A 278 -19.11 -13.75 -34.71
N GLY A 279 -18.76 -14.52 -33.68
CA GLY A 279 -17.52 -14.32 -32.93
C GLY A 279 -17.40 -15.20 -31.70
N THR A 280 -16.37 -14.94 -30.89
CA THR A 280 -16.15 -15.58 -29.60
C THR A 280 -16.42 -14.60 -28.47
N TYR A 281 -17.10 -15.10 -27.44
CA TYR A 281 -17.28 -14.45 -26.16
C TYR A 281 -16.65 -15.33 -25.05
N ILE A 282 -15.70 -14.79 -24.29
CA ILE A 282 -15.11 -15.47 -23.13
C ILE A 282 -15.40 -14.67 -21.87
N ALA A 283 -16.07 -15.28 -20.90
CA ALA A 283 -16.36 -14.66 -19.62
C ALA A 283 -15.37 -15.10 -18.52
N LEU A 284 -15.25 -14.30 -17.47
CA LEU A 284 -14.49 -14.64 -16.26
C LEU A 284 -15.28 -15.50 -15.25
N ASP A 285 -16.56 -15.76 -15.53
CA ASP A 285 -17.42 -16.63 -14.72
C ASP A 285 -18.45 -17.37 -15.59
N ALA A 286 -19.26 -18.23 -14.98
CA ALA A 286 -20.28 -19.01 -15.66
C ALA A 286 -21.26 -18.12 -16.46
N THR A 287 -21.38 -18.42 -17.75
CA THR A 287 -22.24 -17.67 -18.68
C THR A 287 -23.73 -17.89 -18.42
N ALA A 288 -24.55 -16.87 -18.64
CA ALA A 288 -26.00 -16.98 -18.56
C ALA A 288 -26.58 -17.72 -19.78
N ASN A 289 -27.18 -18.90 -19.54
CA ASN A 289 -27.81 -19.71 -20.61
C ASN A 289 -28.93 -18.95 -21.36
N THR A 290 -29.61 -18.02 -20.69
CA THR A 290 -30.67 -17.18 -21.28
C THR A 290 -30.17 -16.31 -22.42
N VAL A 291 -28.89 -15.90 -22.41
CA VAL A 291 -28.26 -15.11 -23.48
C VAL A 291 -27.41 -16.00 -24.39
N LYS A 292 -26.69 -16.96 -23.82
CA LYS A 292 -25.76 -17.86 -24.53
C LYS A 292 -26.30 -18.41 -25.85
N TYR A 293 -27.55 -18.86 -25.84
CA TYR A 293 -28.17 -19.56 -26.97
C TYR A 293 -28.97 -18.66 -27.92
N THR A 294 -28.96 -17.33 -27.73
CA THR A 294 -29.69 -16.37 -28.58
C THR A 294 -29.05 -16.16 -29.95
N ARG A 295 -27.73 -16.31 -30.04
CA ARG A 295 -26.92 -16.22 -31.26
C ARG A 295 -26.20 -17.54 -31.49
N ARG A 296 -26.53 -18.27 -32.57
CA ARG A 296 -25.87 -19.57 -32.89
C ARG A 296 -24.48 -19.42 -33.48
N ASP A 297 -24.19 -18.24 -34.02
CA ASP A 297 -22.94 -17.81 -34.63
C ASP A 297 -21.97 -17.18 -33.61
N VAL A 298 -22.35 -17.11 -32.33
CA VAL A 298 -21.45 -16.68 -31.24
C VAL A 298 -21.06 -17.88 -30.39
N ARG A 299 -19.76 -18.16 -30.30
CA ARG A 299 -19.21 -19.18 -29.40
C ARG A 299 -18.93 -18.55 -28.04
N ALA A 300 -19.73 -18.90 -27.05
CA ALA A 300 -19.54 -18.44 -25.67
C ALA A 300 -18.97 -19.51 -24.74
N ASP A 301 -17.89 -19.17 -24.05
CA ASP A 301 -17.24 -19.99 -23.02
C ASP A 301 -16.75 -19.13 -21.84
N TRP A 302 -16.12 -19.76 -20.84
CA TRP A 302 -15.63 -19.06 -19.66
C TRP A 302 -14.48 -19.78 -18.94
N VAL A 303 -13.66 -19.01 -18.23
CA VAL A 303 -12.46 -19.52 -17.53
C VAL A 303 -12.75 -20.04 -16.12
N MET A 304 -12.02 -21.09 -15.72
CA MET A 304 -12.01 -21.57 -14.34
C MET A 304 -10.64 -21.33 -13.70
N ALA A 305 -10.56 -20.47 -12.69
CA ALA A 305 -9.29 -20.11 -12.05
C ALA A 305 -8.49 -21.32 -11.53
N ASN A 306 -9.18 -22.30 -10.93
CA ASN A 306 -8.56 -23.50 -10.37
C ASN A 306 -7.76 -24.32 -11.39
N THR A 307 -8.14 -24.24 -12.66
CA THR A 307 -7.46 -25.00 -13.72
C THR A 307 -6.04 -24.50 -14.00
N LEU A 308 -5.68 -23.28 -13.58
CA LEU A 308 -4.29 -22.80 -13.65
C LEU A 308 -3.32 -23.65 -12.80
N LEU A 309 -3.83 -24.34 -11.76
CA LEU A 309 -3.04 -25.30 -10.99
C LEU A 309 -2.99 -26.70 -11.63
N GLY A 310 -3.72 -26.92 -12.73
CA GLY A 310 -3.92 -28.23 -13.36
C GLY A 310 -4.84 -29.17 -12.57
N GLU A 311 -5.30 -28.73 -11.40
CA GLU A 311 -6.19 -29.49 -10.53
C GLU A 311 -7.62 -29.51 -11.11
N PRO A 312 -8.38 -30.62 -10.94
CA PRO A 312 -9.80 -30.66 -11.30
C PRO A 312 -10.63 -29.77 -10.37
N CYS A 313 -11.73 -29.21 -10.88
CA CYS A 313 -12.79 -28.63 -10.05
C CYS A 313 -13.85 -29.70 -9.80
N LYS A 314 -13.95 -30.17 -8.55
CA LYS A 314 -14.81 -31.31 -8.18
C LYS A 314 -16.27 -30.92 -7.87
N LEU A 315 -16.67 -29.69 -8.21
CA LEU A 315 -18.06 -29.26 -8.06
C LEU A 315 -18.98 -29.93 -9.07
N ASP A 316 -20.24 -30.12 -8.68
CA ASP A 316 -21.28 -30.55 -9.60
C ASP A 316 -21.73 -29.39 -10.52
N GLY A 317 -22.39 -29.75 -11.62
CA GLY A 317 -23.01 -28.79 -12.53
C GLY A 317 -22.01 -27.96 -13.33
N VAL A 318 -22.30 -26.66 -13.50
CA VAL A 318 -21.58 -25.80 -14.45
C VAL A 318 -20.11 -25.61 -14.08
N TYR A 319 -19.76 -25.66 -12.80
CA TYR A 319 -18.38 -25.45 -12.32
C TYR A 319 -17.50 -26.70 -12.35
N GLY A 320 -18.07 -27.89 -12.53
CA GLY A 320 -17.30 -29.13 -12.63
C GLY A 320 -16.32 -29.09 -13.80
N ARG A 321 -15.04 -29.42 -13.54
CA ARG A 321 -13.98 -29.45 -14.57
C ARG A 321 -13.02 -30.62 -14.32
N PRO A 322 -12.59 -31.33 -15.38
CA PRO A 322 -11.50 -32.29 -15.27
C PRO A 322 -10.17 -31.56 -14.95
N SER A 323 -9.14 -32.33 -14.63
CA SER A 323 -7.77 -31.79 -14.57
C SER A 323 -7.39 -31.17 -15.91
N ALA A 324 -6.67 -30.06 -15.88
CA ALA A 324 -6.21 -29.35 -17.07
C ALA A 324 -4.69 -29.13 -17.04
N PRO A 325 -3.88 -30.19 -17.27
CA PRO A 325 -2.41 -30.06 -17.31
C PRO A 325 -1.92 -28.98 -18.27
N GLU A 326 -2.62 -28.78 -19.39
CA GLU A 326 -2.33 -27.76 -20.40
C GLU A 326 -2.47 -26.34 -19.85
N HIS A 327 -3.41 -26.09 -18.94
CA HIS A 327 -3.54 -24.78 -18.30
C HIS A 327 -2.42 -24.55 -17.28
N ARG A 328 -1.94 -25.62 -16.61
CA ARG A 328 -0.81 -25.55 -15.68
C ARG A 328 0.50 -25.25 -16.39
N GLU A 329 0.72 -25.90 -17.52
CA GLU A 329 1.87 -25.68 -18.39
C GLU A 329 1.84 -24.25 -18.95
N PHE A 330 0.69 -23.82 -19.49
CA PHE A 330 0.50 -22.43 -19.92
C PHE A 330 0.82 -21.44 -18.81
N ALA A 331 0.28 -21.64 -17.60
CA ALA A 331 0.51 -20.74 -16.46
C ALA A 331 2.00 -20.62 -16.11
N SER A 332 2.74 -21.75 -16.09
CA SER A 332 4.18 -21.78 -15.85
C SER A 332 4.96 -20.88 -16.80
N HIS A 333 4.69 -21.00 -18.10
CA HIS A 333 5.37 -20.19 -19.12
C HIS A 333 4.89 -18.73 -19.13
N PHE A 334 3.60 -18.51 -18.92
CA PHE A 334 3.02 -17.18 -18.97
C PHE A 334 3.50 -16.30 -17.81
N PHE A 335 3.66 -16.85 -16.60
CA PHE A 335 4.21 -16.11 -15.47
C PHE A 335 5.68 -15.72 -15.66
N ARG A 336 6.50 -16.54 -16.33
CA ARG A 336 7.86 -16.14 -16.73
C ARG A 336 7.86 -14.98 -17.73
N LEU A 337 6.92 -14.97 -18.67
CA LEU A 337 6.75 -13.87 -19.59
C LEU A 337 6.28 -12.60 -18.85
N ALA A 338 5.31 -12.73 -17.96
CA ALA A 338 4.79 -11.64 -17.15
C ALA A 338 5.86 -11.02 -16.24
N GLU A 339 6.75 -11.84 -15.65
CA GLU A 339 7.90 -11.36 -14.88
C GLU A 339 8.80 -10.43 -15.71
N ARG A 340 9.08 -10.78 -16.98
CA ARG A 340 9.88 -9.91 -17.86
C ARG A 340 9.15 -8.60 -18.15
N TRP A 341 7.86 -8.66 -18.47
CA TRP A 341 7.07 -7.43 -18.67
C TRP A 341 6.99 -6.56 -17.42
N LEU A 342 6.93 -7.18 -16.24
CA LEU A 342 6.93 -6.47 -14.96
C LEU A 342 8.29 -5.80 -14.71
N ALA A 343 9.39 -6.51 -14.92
CA ALA A 343 10.75 -5.98 -14.79
C ALA A 343 11.04 -4.83 -15.79
N GLU A 344 10.46 -4.90 -16.99
CA GLU A 344 10.55 -3.86 -18.02
C GLU A 344 9.56 -2.69 -17.80
N GLY A 345 8.72 -2.74 -16.76
CA GLY A 345 7.70 -1.72 -16.49
C GLY A 345 6.57 -1.65 -17.52
N LYS A 346 6.37 -2.72 -18.29
CA LYS A 346 5.35 -2.82 -19.36
C LYS A 346 3.95 -3.16 -18.85
N ILE A 347 3.86 -3.77 -17.68
CA ILE A 347 2.60 -3.99 -16.95
C ILE A 347 2.68 -3.33 -15.58
N ARG A 348 1.56 -2.75 -15.13
CA ARG A 348 1.41 -2.12 -13.82
C ARG A 348 0.09 -2.48 -13.15
N ASN A 349 0.00 -2.26 -11.84
CA ASN A 349 -1.18 -2.55 -11.04
C ASN A 349 -2.36 -1.63 -11.35
N HIS A 350 -3.55 -2.15 -11.07
CA HIS A 350 -4.79 -1.37 -10.99
C HIS A 350 -4.73 -0.38 -9.81
N PRO A 351 -5.46 0.76 -9.81
CA PRO A 351 -5.57 1.63 -8.64
C PRO A 351 -5.95 0.86 -7.39
N LEU A 352 -5.32 1.20 -6.27
CA LEU A 352 -5.46 0.46 -5.02
C LEU A 352 -6.42 1.17 -4.06
N GLU A 353 -7.12 0.37 -3.27
CA GLU A 353 -7.75 0.79 -2.02
C GLU A 353 -7.10 0.01 -0.89
N ILE A 354 -6.28 0.69 -0.10
CA ILE A 354 -5.52 0.06 0.98
C ILE A 354 -6.36 0.10 2.26
N ARG A 355 -6.58 -1.06 2.87
CA ARG A 355 -7.27 -1.22 4.16
C ARG A 355 -6.28 -1.72 5.19
N THR A 356 -6.08 -0.95 6.25
CA THR A 356 -5.27 -1.39 7.39
C THR A 356 -6.11 -2.22 8.36
N GLY A 357 -5.44 -2.96 9.24
CA GLY A 357 -6.09 -3.87 10.18
C GLY A 357 -5.61 -5.31 10.09
N GLY A 358 -4.71 -5.63 9.16
CA GLY A 358 -4.13 -6.97 9.03
C GLY A 358 -5.15 -8.03 8.64
N LEU A 359 -4.85 -9.29 8.96
CA LEU A 359 -5.73 -10.43 8.68
C LEU A 359 -7.15 -10.23 9.21
N GLU A 360 -7.28 -9.57 10.36
CA GLU A 360 -8.56 -9.27 11.01
C GLU A 360 -9.50 -8.43 10.15
N SER A 361 -8.97 -7.66 9.19
CA SER A 361 -9.78 -6.81 8.29
C SER A 361 -10.22 -7.49 6.99
N VAL A 362 -9.72 -8.71 6.71
CA VAL A 362 -9.95 -9.41 5.45
C VAL A 362 -11.42 -9.74 5.25
N ASP A 363 -12.10 -10.28 6.27
CA ASP A 363 -13.50 -10.72 6.14
C ASP A 363 -14.44 -9.53 5.86
N SER A 364 -14.27 -8.42 6.59
CA SER A 364 -15.02 -7.19 6.33
C SER A 364 -14.71 -6.61 4.94
N GLY A 365 -13.45 -6.65 4.49
CA GLY A 365 -13.10 -6.19 3.15
C GLY A 365 -13.74 -7.04 2.03
N LEU A 366 -13.85 -8.35 2.24
CA LEU A 366 -14.55 -9.25 1.32
C LEU A 366 -16.06 -8.98 1.31
N GLN A 367 -16.64 -8.63 2.45
CA GLN A 367 -18.04 -8.21 2.54
C GLN A 367 -18.27 -6.89 1.78
N ASP A 368 -17.38 -5.90 1.92
CA ASP A 368 -17.47 -4.63 1.17
C ASP A 368 -17.41 -4.84 -0.36
N LEU A 369 -16.57 -5.78 -0.81
CA LEU A 369 -16.51 -6.17 -2.23
C LEU A 369 -17.83 -6.80 -2.69
N ARG A 370 -18.42 -7.68 -1.86
CA ARG A 370 -19.70 -8.33 -2.14
C ARG A 370 -20.84 -7.31 -2.24
N ASP A 371 -20.83 -6.30 -1.36
CA ASP A 371 -21.84 -5.25 -1.30
C ASP A 371 -21.63 -4.14 -2.36
N GLY A 372 -20.56 -4.23 -3.15
CA GLY A 372 -20.26 -3.28 -4.23
C GLY A 372 -19.84 -1.90 -3.74
N ILE A 373 -19.32 -1.81 -2.51
CA ILE A 373 -18.80 -0.59 -1.88
C ILE A 373 -17.49 -0.17 -2.54
N VAL A 374 -16.60 -1.12 -2.81
CA VAL A 374 -15.33 -0.87 -3.53
C VAL A 374 -15.58 -0.83 -5.03
N ARG A 375 -15.25 0.30 -5.68
CA ARG A 375 -15.49 0.52 -7.13
C ARG A 375 -14.26 1.09 -7.81
N GLY A 376 -13.90 0.52 -8.96
CA GLY A 376 -12.78 1.00 -9.79
C GLY A 376 -11.41 0.95 -9.10
N LYS A 377 -11.30 0.13 -8.04
CA LYS A 377 -10.08 -0.06 -7.25
C LYS A 377 -9.94 -1.52 -6.87
N LYS A 378 -8.70 -1.97 -6.66
CA LYS A 378 -8.36 -3.26 -6.08
C LYS A 378 -8.16 -3.09 -4.59
N LEU A 379 -8.91 -3.85 -3.79
CA LEU A 379 -8.80 -3.82 -2.34
C LEU A 379 -7.55 -4.61 -1.90
N VAL A 380 -6.70 -3.97 -1.10
CA VAL A 380 -5.44 -4.52 -0.59
C VAL A 380 -5.38 -4.38 0.93
N VAL A 381 -4.94 -5.43 1.60
CA VAL A 381 -4.74 -5.48 3.05
C VAL A 381 -3.27 -5.78 3.35
N PRO A 382 -2.51 -4.82 3.87
CA PRO A 382 -1.17 -5.08 4.43
C PRO A 382 -1.29 -5.98 5.67
N LEU A 383 -0.52 -7.06 5.71
CA LEU A 383 -0.51 -8.02 6.82
C LEU A 383 0.58 -7.76 7.84
N VAL A 384 1.66 -7.12 7.42
CA VAL A 384 2.52 -6.45 8.39
C VAL A 384 1.65 -5.38 9.01
N LYS A 385 1.46 -5.48 10.33
CA LYS A 385 0.92 -4.36 11.09
C LYS A 385 1.73 -3.15 10.66
N THR A 386 1.09 -2.20 10.00
CA THR A 386 1.45 -0.78 10.12
C THR A 386 1.17 -0.35 11.56
N CYS A 387 1.71 -1.09 12.53
CA CYS A 387 2.23 -0.47 13.72
C CYS A 387 3.52 0.19 13.23
N PHE A 388 3.72 1.43 13.68
CA PHE A 388 5.05 1.91 13.97
C PHE A 388 5.77 0.78 14.67
N THR A 389 6.60 0.08 13.91
CA THR A 389 7.50 -0.95 14.37
C THR A 389 8.52 -0.99 13.26
N LEU A 390 9.50 -0.10 13.35
CA LEU A 390 10.83 -0.40 12.84
C LEU A 390 11.06 -1.87 13.19
N LYS A 391 11.25 -2.73 12.16
CA LYS A 391 11.25 -4.19 12.29
C LYS A 391 11.71 -4.57 13.70
N LYS A 392 10.92 -5.34 14.45
CA LYS A 392 11.42 -5.99 15.68
C LYS A 392 12.56 -6.93 15.27
N VAL A 393 13.70 -6.36 14.97
CA VAL A 393 14.98 -7.03 15.01
C VAL A 393 15.17 -7.24 16.49
N SER A 394 15.06 -8.50 16.93
CA SER A 394 15.52 -8.87 18.25
C SER A 394 17.04 -8.67 18.25
N TYR A 395 17.49 -7.48 18.61
CA TYR A 395 18.88 -7.25 18.96
C TYR A 395 19.08 -8.01 20.27
N ALA A 396 19.82 -9.12 20.23
CA ALA A 396 20.05 -9.99 21.38
C ALA A 396 20.70 -9.27 22.59
N ASN A 397 21.09 -8.00 22.43
CA ASN A 397 21.81 -7.17 23.39
C ASN A 397 21.15 -5.80 23.68
N SER A 398 19.90 -5.51 23.25
CA SER A 398 19.28 -4.22 23.59
C SER A 398 18.88 -4.18 25.07
N MET A 399 19.28 -3.12 25.77
CA MET A 399 18.89 -2.90 27.17
C MET A 399 17.39 -2.60 27.26
N SER A 400 16.74 -3.02 28.34
CA SER A 400 15.34 -2.69 28.58
C SER A 400 15.14 -1.18 28.75
N ARG A 401 14.04 -0.66 28.20
CA ARG A 401 13.53 0.69 28.50
C ARG A 401 13.40 0.91 30.01
N LEU A 402 13.70 2.12 30.46
CA LEU A 402 13.48 2.58 31.83
C LEU A 402 12.37 3.63 31.86
N ASP A 403 11.44 3.49 32.81
CA ASP A 403 10.46 4.53 33.09
C ASP A 403 11.10 5.58 33.99
N VAL A 404 11.06 6.84 33.56
CA VAL A 404 11.78 7.93 34.21
C VAL A 404 10.87 9.12 34.45
N THR A 405 11.24 9.93 35.44
CA THR A 405 10.64 11.23 35.67
C THR A 405 11.74 12.26 35.92
N PHE A 406 11.46 13.51 35.58
CA PHE A 406 12.37 14.62 35.84
C PHE A 406 11.61 15.90 36.12
N LYS A 407 12.26 16.84 36.81
CA LYS A 407 11.68 18.12 37.19
C LYS A 407 11.96 19.18 36.14
N THR A 408 10.94 19.96 35.81
CA THR A 408 11.12 21.23 35.09
C THR A 408 11.66 22.29 36.03
N LEU A 409 12.27 23.33 35.46
CA LEU A 409 12.75 24.48 36.24
C LEU A 409 11.63 25.16 37.04
N ASP A 410 10.41 25.17 36.51
CA ASP A 410 9.21 25.73 37.16
C ASP A 410 8.47 24.73 38.08
N GLY A 411 9.05 23.55 38.33
CA GLY A 411 8.65 22.65 39.43
C GLY A 411 7.72 21.49 39.06
N LEU A 412 7.28 21.40 37.79
CA LEU A 412 6.48 20.28 37.30
C LEU A 412 7.32 19.01 37.17
N THR A 413 6.68 17.87 37.28
CA THR A 413 7.26 16.56 37.00
C THR A 413 6.84 16.11 35.61
N LEU A 414 7.81 15.91 34.72
CA LEU A 414 7.58 15.28 33.43
C LEU A 414 7.86 13.78 33.53
N SER A 415 7.06 12.98 32.83
CA SER A 415 7.16 11.53 32.76
C SER A 415 7.64 11.10 31.38
N GLY A 416 8.65 10.22 31.34
CA GLY A 416 9.23 9.77 30.10
C GLY A 416 9.78 8.36 30.16
N TRP A 417 10.34 7.94 29.04
CA TRP A 417 11.00 6.66 28.88
C TRP A 417 12.41 6.87 28.34
N LEU A 418 13.37 6.23 28.99
CA LEU A 418 14.76 6.22 28.57
C LEU A 418 15.09 4.87 27.91
N TYR A 419 15.72 4.93 26.76
CA TYR A 419 16.23 3.80 25.99
C TYR A 419 17.76 3.84 26.02
N PRO A 420 18.39 3.24 27.05
CA PRO A 420 19.84 3.31 27.23
C PRO A 420 20.59 2.54 26.15
N ALA A 421 21.55 3.18 25.49
CA ALA A 421 22.44 2.49 24.56
C ALA A 421 23.36 1.51 25.30
N ALA A 422 23.98 0.57 24.57
CA ALA A 422 24.87 -0.43 25.16
C ALA A 422 26.16 0.16 25.73
N GLN A 423 26.55 1.38 25.33
CA GLN A 423 27.82 2.01 25.69
C GLN A 423 27.62 3.51 25.96
N TYR A 424 28.54 4.09 26.74
CA TYR A 424 28.64 5.53 26.94
C TYR A 424 28.85 6.24 25.59
N GLY A 425 28.06 7.26 25.29
CA GLY A 425 28.14 7.94 24.01
C GLY A 425 27.05 9.01 23.82
N PRO A 426 26.59 9.25 22.58
CA PRO A 426 25.63 10.31 22.30
C PRO A 426 24.26 10.06 22.94
N GLY A 427 23.58 11.15 23.27
CA GLY A 427 22.20 11.16 23.71
C GLY A 427 21.29 11.84 22.70
N ILE A 428 20.03 11.41 22.59
CA ILE A 428 19.03 12.07 21.76
C ILE A 428 17.69 12.19 22.49
N ILE A 429 17.03 13.34 22.37
CA ILE A 429 15.69 13.57 22.90
C ILE A 429 14.71 13.58 21.73
N VAL A 430 13.69 12.73 21.78
CA VAL A 430 12.77 12.45 20.66
C VAL A 430 11.33 12.80 21.07
N SER A 431 10.62 13.61 20.27
CA SER A 431 9.27 14.11 20.63
C SER A 431 8.25 14.03 19.46
N PRO A 432 6.98 13.62 19.72
CA PRO A 432 6.04 13.17 18.70
C PRO A 432 5.24 14.28 17.99
N GLY A 433 5.25 15.53 18.45
CA GLY A 433 4.57 16.64 17.81
C GLY A 433 3.35 17.17 18.57
N PHE A 434 2.40 17.75 17.83
CA PHE A 434 1.27 18.48 18.42
C PHE A 434 0.23 17.53 19.01
N ASN A 435 -0.22 17.80 20.23
CA ASN A 435 -1.29 17.06 20.90
C ASN A 435 -1.04 15.53 21.05
N MET A 436 0.22 15.09 21.00
CA MET A 436 0.59 13.67 21.03
C MET A 436 1.35 13.32 22.32
N PRO A 437 0.95 12.25 23.04
CA PRO A 437 1.75 11.71 24.14
C PRO A 437 2.92 10.87 23.59
N ARG A 438 3.89 10.55 24.46
CA ARG A 438 5.10 9.79 24.10
C ARG A 438 4.79 8.40 23.52
N GLU A 439 3.63 7.83 23.85
CA GLU A 439 3.15 6.54 23.33
C GLU A 439 2.80 6.56 21.84
N ALA A 440 2.65 7.74 21.22
CA ALA A 440 2.10 7.85 19.87
C ALA A 440 3.02 7.24 18.79
N PHE A 441 4.09 7.95 18.40
CA PHE A 441 4.92 7.60 17.22
C PHE A 441 6.40 7.38 17.54
N VAL A 442 6.88 7.94 18.65
CA VAL A 442 8.31 8.02 18.97
C VAL A 442 8.93 6.81 19.71
N PRO A 443 8.18 5.84 20.29
CA PRO A 443 8.82 4.70 20.96
C PRO A 443 9.73 3.88 20.03
N ASP A 444 9.28 3.60 18.81
CA ASP A 444 10.09 2.82 17.86
C ASP A 444 11.31 3.61 17.39
N ILE A 445 11.15 4.92 17.15
CA ILE A 445 12.24 5.82 16.76
C ILE A 445 13.33 5.84 17.85
N ALA A 446 12.92 5.97 19.11
CA ALA A 446 13.84 5.93 20.25
C ALA A 446 14.55 4.57 20.37
N GLN A 447 13.80 3.47 20.23
CA GLN A 447 14.34 2.12 20.22
C GLN A 447 15.33 1.90 19.07
N TRP A 448 15.07 2.47 17.89
CA TRP A 448 15.97 2.37 16.75
C TRP A 448 17.28 3.12 16.98
N TYR A 449 17.23 4.33 17.53
CA TYR A 449 18.44 5.06 17.93
C TYR A 449 19.24 4.32 19.01
N GLN A 450 18.55 3.72 19.99
CA GLN A 450 19.18 2.85 20.99
C GLN A 450 19.96 1.71 20.35
N ASN A 451 19.36 1.04 19.36
CA ASN A 451 19.98 -0.06 18.62
C ASN A 451 21.18 0.39 17.77
N HIS A 452 21.28 1.69 17.47
CA HIS A 452 22.40 2.30 16.75
C HIS A 452 23.38 3.04 17.67
N GLY A 453 23.36 2.74 18.97
CA GLY A 453 24.35 3.22 19.94
C GLY A 453 24.09 4.61 20.50
N ILE A 454 22.88 5.15 20.33
CA ILE A 454 22.48 6.47 20.87
C ILE A 454 21.48 6.27 22.00
N THR A 455 21.77 6.79 23.19
CA THR A 455 20.82 6.75 24.31
C THR A 455 19.65 7.70 24.02
N ALA A 456 18.43 7.18 23.92
CA ALA A 456 17.27 7.98 23.52
C ALA A 456 16.31 8.25 24.69
N LEU A 457 15.87 9.50 24.85
CA LEU A 457 14.84 9.92 25.79
C LEU A 457 13.60 10.34 25.02
N ILE A 458 12.45 9.77 25.36
CA ILE A 458 11.13 10.31 24.99
C ILE A 458 10.40 10.74 26.25
N PHE A 459 9.55 11.73 26.18
CA PHE A 459 8.78 12.17 27.34
C PHE A 459 7.44 12.79 26.92
N ASP A 460 6.48 12.76 27.84
CA ASP A 460 5.27 13.56 27.69
C ASP A 460 5.62 15.01 28.00
N THR A 461 5.39 15.93 27.05
CA THR A 461 5.47 17.36 27.37
C THR A 461 4.46 17.71 28.47
N ARG A 462 4.68 18.82 29.17
CA ARG A 462 3.72 19.28 30.20
C ARG A 462 2.29 19.28 29.67
N THR A 463 1.31 19.04 30.54
CA THR A 463 -0.13 18.96 30.21
C THR A 463 -0.59 17.75 29.38
N TYR A 464 0.33 16.87 28.95
CA TYR A 464 0.03 15.65 28.20
C TYR A 464 0.38 14.37 28.96
N GLY A 465 -0.27 13.27 28.59
CA GLY A 465 -0.04 11.93 29.13
C GLY A 465 0.08 11.90 30.65
N LEU A 466 1.18 11.32 31.16
CA LEU A 466 1.47 11.21 32.59
C LEU A 466 2.26 12.39 33.16
N SER A 467 2.66 13.37 32.35
CA SER A 467 3.33 14.57 32.84
C SER A 467 2.35 15.50 33.57
N GLU A 468 2.85 16.20 34.58
CA GLU A 468 2.08 17.21 35.31
C GLU A 468 1.79 18.44 34.43
N GLY A 469 0.97 19.35 34.97
CA GLY A 469 0.60 20.60 34.31
C GLY A 469 -0.90 20.69 34.08
N LEU A 470 -1.42 21.90 34.26
CA LEU A 470 -2.79 22.31 34.04
C LEU A 470 -2.81 23.68 33.33
N PRO A 471 -3.83 23.99 32.52
CA PRO A 471 -4.89 23.10 32.04
C PRO A 471 -4.38 21.86 31.29
N ARG A 472 -5.14 20.77 31.30
CA ARG A 472 -4.83 19.57 30.51
C ARG A 472 -5.01 19.89 29.02
N GLN A 473 -4.20 19.30 28.15
CA GLN A 473 -4.31 19.48 26.69
C GLN A 473 -4.16 20.95 26.25
N GLU A 474 -3.36 21.70 27.00
CA GLU A 474 -2.97 23.07 26.66
C GLU A 474 -1.50 23.11 26.25
N THR A 475 -1.23 23.60 25.04
CA THR A 475 0.14 23.79 24.55
C THR A 475 0.52 25.27 24.54
N SER A 476 1.69 25.57 25.11
CA SER A 476 2.41 26.82 24.92
C SER A 476 3.76 26.51 24.30
N ALA A 477 4.03 27.08 23.11
CA ALA A 477 5.28 26.84 22.38
C ALA A 477 6.51 27.18 23.24
N ARG A 478 6.49 28.35 23.90
CA ARG A 478 7.57 28.76 24.81
C ARG A 478 7.79 27.76 25.93
N LYS A 479 6.73 27.34 26.62
CA LYS A 479 6.85 26.39 27.74
C LYS A 479 7.30 25.01 27.28
N ARG A 480 6.89 24.59 26.07
CA ARG A 480 7.35 23.34 25.48
C ARG A 480 8.84 23.40 25.12
N VAL A 481 9.36 24.54 24.65
CA VAL A 481 10.80 24.75 24.47
C VAL A 481 11.56 24.65 25.80
N GLU A 482 11.03 25.24 26.88
CA GLU A 482 11.60 25.12 28.23
C GLU A 482 11.62 23.64 28.70
N ASP A 483 10.58 22.86 28.39
CA ASP A 483 10.58 21.41 28.69
C ASP A 483 11.72 20.65 27.99
N PHE A 484 12.06 21.02 26.74
CA PHE A 484 13.23 20.44 26.06
C PHE A 484 14.54 20.81 26.76
N HIS A 485 14.69 22.05 27.24
CA HIS A 485 15.89 22.48 27.99
C HIS A 485 16.05 21.72 29.31
N ASP A 486 14.94 21.43 29.97
CA ASP A 486 14.91 20.63 31.20
C ASP A 486 15.21 19.15 30.88
N ALA A 487 14.69 18.63 29.77
CA ALA A 487 15.02 17.28 29.29
C ALA A 487 16.53 17.15 28.94
N VAL A 488 17.14 18.16 28.32
CA VAL A 488 18.61 18.23 28.09
C VAL A 488 19.35 18.22 29.42
N THR A 489 18.87 18.96 30.42
CA THR A 489 19.46 19.00 31.77
C THR A 489 19.38 17.63 32.47
N TYR A 490 18.28 16.91 32.29
CA TYR A 490 18.14 15.55 32.81
C TYR A 490 19.08 14.57 32.08
N LEU A 491 19.03 14.55 30.75
CA LEU A 491 19.76 13.58 29.93
C LEU A 491 21.29 13.77 30.05
N SER A 492 21.77 15.01 30.14
CA SER A 492 23.20 15.33 30.33
C SER A 492 23.82 14.82 31.63
N LYS A 493 22.99 14.43 32.61
CA LYS A 493 23.44 13.84 33.88
C LYS A 493 23.41 12.32 33.87
N HIS A 494 22.88 11.70 32.81
CA HIS A 494 22.78 10.25 32.73
C HIS A 494 24.16 9.63 32.49
N GLU A 495 24.49 8.55 33.20
CA GLU A 495 25.84 7.97 33.20
C GLU A 495 26.30 7.39 31.86
N LEU A 496 25.36 7.09 30.95
CA LEU A 496 25.61 6.59 29.59
C LEU A 496 25.65 7.69 28.51
N VAL A 497 25.46 8.95 28.89
CA VAL A 497 25.37 10.07 27.94
C VAL A 497 26.58 10.97 28.10
N ASP A 498 27.23 11.27 26.97
CA ASP A 498 28.20 12.35 26.86
C ASP A 498 27.46 13.69 26.78
N PRO A 499 27.60 14.57 27.79
CA PRO A 499 26.91 15.86 27.80
C PRO A 499 27.36 16.80 26.66
N GLN A 500 28.46 16.49 25.96
CA GLN A 500 28.92 17.21 24.77
C GLN A 500 28.36 16.62 23.47
N LYS A 501 27.47 15.62 23.54
CA LYS A 501 26.92 14.92 22.37
C LYS A 501 25.42 14.67 22.50
N ILE A 502 24.66 15.73 22.81
CA ILE A 502 23.20 15.66 22.93
C ILE A 502 22.54 16.26 21.70
N ALA A 503 21.65 15.48 21.08
CA ALA A 503 20.82 15.90 19.97
C ALA A 503 19.33 16.03 20.35
N LEU A 504 18.62 16.85 19.58
CA LEU A 504 17.16 16.92 19.60
C LEU A 504 16.57 16.35 18.31
N TRP A 505 15.44 15.67 18.43
CA TRP A 505 14.65 15.15 17.32
C TRP A 505 13.18 15.49 17.54
N GLY A 506 12.55 16.12 16.55
CA GLY A 506 11.15 16.53 16.66
C GLY A 506 10.38 16.37 15.36
N LEU A 507 9.14 15.88 15.49
CA LEU A 507 8.17 15.77 14.39
C LEU A 507 7.21 16.95 14.39
N CYS A 508 6.91 17.50 13.21
CA CYS A 508 5.85 18.49 13.00
C CYS A 508 6.01 19.68 13.96
N PHE A 509 5.06 19.89 14.87
CA PHE A 509 5.13 20.92 15.91
C PHE A 509 6.37 20.83 16.78
N ASP A 510 6.81 19.64 17.14
CA ASP A 510 8.02 19.50 17.95
C ASP A 510 9.29 19.62 17.10
N GLY A 511 9.20 19.49 15.78
CA GLY A 511 10.28 19.91 14.88
C GLY A 511 10.54 21.41 14.98
N ASN A 512 9.47 22.22 15.06
CA ASN A 512 9.55 23.65 15.37
C ASN A 512 10.19 23.86 16.77
N MET A 513 9.64 23.20 17.79
CA MET A 513 10.13 23.39 19.16
C MET A 513 11.60 22.97 19.32
N CYS A 514 12.04 21.89 18.67
CA CYS A 514 13.43 21.44 18.72
C CYS A 514 14.39 22.42 18.06
N LEU A 515 14.01 23.01 16.91
CA LEU A 515 14.78 24.08 16.27
C LEU A 515 14.91 25.30 17.19
N ALA A 516 13.80 25.73 17.80
CA ALA A 516 13.81 26.85 18.73
C ALA A 516 14.61 26.56 20.01
N ALA A 517 14.48 25.35 20.57
CA ALA A 517 15.25 24.92 21.74
C ALA A 517 16.75 24.91 21.44
N THR A 518 17.15 24.43 20.26
CA THR A 518 18.53 24.42 19.78
C THR A 518 19.08 25.84 19.63
N ALA A 519 18.28 26.76 19.10
CA ALA A 519 18.69 28.16 18.95
C ALA A 519 18.93 28.88 20.28
N LEU A 520 18.34 28.39 21.38
CA LEU A 520 18.38 29.03 22.69
C LEU A 520 19.26 28.31 23.72
N ASP A 521 19.59 27.03 23.49
CA ASP A 521 20.36 26.20 24.41
C ASP A 521 21.65 25.68 23.76
N PRO A 522 22.81 26.28 24.08
CA PRO A 522 24.10 25.90 23.48
C PRO A 522 24.58 24.50 23.91
N ARG A 523 23.86 23.82 24.81
CA ARG A 523 24.15 22.42 25.19
C ARG A 523 23.60 21.42 24.17
N VAL A 524 22.78 21.87 23.22
CA VAL A 524 22.33 21.03 22.10
C VAL A 524 23.39 21.06 21.00
N HIS A 525 23.90 19.89 20.64
CA HIS A 525 25.02 19.71 19.72
C HIS A 525 24.59 19.22 18.33
N ALA A 526 23.34 18.79 18.15
CA ALA A 526 22.74 18.56 16.84
C ALA A 526 21.20 18.62 16.93
N VAL A 527 20.53 18.92 15.83
CA VAL A 527 19.06 18.86 15.74
C VAL A 527 18.57 18.22 14.45
N VAL A 528 17.56 17.36 14.55
CA VAL A 528 16.84 16.78 13.43
C VAL A 528 15.38 17.20 13.51
N ALA A 529 14.93 18.05 12.59
CA ALA A 529 13.55 18.49 12.48
C ALA A 529 12.87 17.77 11.31
N VAL A 530 11.88 16.93 11.61
CA VAL A 530 11.15 16.14 10.61
C VAL A 530 9.79 16.77 10.36
N ALA A 531 9.53 17.10 9.09
CA ALA A 531 8.32 17.76 8.61
C ALA A 531 7.88 18.95 9.50
N PRO A 532 8.77 19.87 9.91
CA PRO A 532 8.41 20.87 10.90
C PRO A 532 7.32 21.81 10.38
N VAL A 533 6.31 22.07 11.21
CA VAL A 533 5.39 23.19 10.98
C VAL A 533 6.15 24.49 11.21
N ILE A 534 6.10 25.42 10.26
CA ILE A 534 6.83 26.69 10.38
C ILE A 534 5.88 27.80 10.84
N ASP A 535 4.75 27.99 10.17
CA ASP A 535 3.73 28.94 10.58
C ASP A 535 2.68 28.30 11.50
N LEU A 536 2.64 28.74 12.76
CA LEU A 536 1.63 28.31 13.74
C LEU A 536 0.35 29.18 13.72
N HIS A 537 0.36 30.29 12.99
CA HIS A 537 -0.74 31.26 13.05
C HIS A 537 -1.95 30.85 12.19
N GLY A 538 -1.78 29.86 11.30
CA GLY A 538 -2.88 29.33 10.50
C GLY A 538 -3.61 30.37 9.64
N PHE A 539 -4.85 30.06 9.28
CA PHE A 539 -5.67 30.90 8.40
C PHE A 539 -6.07 32.26 9.01
N PRO A 540 -5.64 33.40 8.42
CA PRO A 540 -5.89 34.75 8.96
C PRO A 540 -7.35 35.07 9.28
N GLU A 541 -8.28 34.62 8.43
CA GLU A 541 -9.72 34.88 8.57
C GLU A 541 -10.34 34.21 9.79
N ARG A 542 -9.72 33.17 10.34
CA ARG A 542 -10.20 32.45 11.53
C ARG A 542 -9.67 33.02 12.84
N ARG A 543 -8.59 33.82 12.79
CA ARG A 543 -7.85 34.27 13.99
C ARG A 543 -8.70 35.12 14.92
N ARG A 544 -9.52 36.02 14.38
CA ARG A 544 -10.31 36.96 15.19
C ARG A 544 -11.31 36.23 16.09
N ALA A 545 -12.04 35.25 15.53
CA ALA A 545 -13.01 34.46 16.28
C ALA A 545 -12.34 33.64 17.39
N ILE A 546 -11.19 33.03 17.10
CA ILE A 546 -10.41 32.29 18.11
C ILE A 546 -9.89 33.20 19.22
N LEU A 547 -9.41 34.40 18.89
CA LEU A 547 -8.96 35.37 19.88
C LEU A 547 -10.12 35.84 20.79
N GLU A 548 -11.29 36.11 20.21
CA GLU A 548 -12.48 36.46 20.98
C GLU A 548 -12.90 35.33 21.92
N LEU A 549 -12.92 34.09 21.42
CA LEU A 549 -13.21 32.91 22.24
C LEU A 549 -12.15 32.68 23.33
N ALA A 550 -10.87 32.91 23.03
CA ALA A 550 -9.80 32.81 24.02
C ALA A 550 -9.92 33.87 25.12
N MET A 551 -10.39 35.09 24.81
CA MET A 551 -10.62 36.10 25.85
C MET A 551 -11.85 35.75 26.70
N GLN A 552 -12.92 35.22 26.10
CA GLN A 552 -14.08 34.71 26.84
C GLN A 552 -13.69 33.56 27.77
N ASP A 553 -12.93 32.59 27.27
CA ASP A 553 -12.38 31.49 28.06
C ASP A 553 -11.52 31.99 29.24
N ARG A 554 -10.72 33.04 29.01
CA ARG A 554 -9.92 33.66 30.07
C ARG A 554 -10.79 34.28 31.17
N GLU A 555 -11.85 34.99 30.79
CA GLU A 555 -12.81 35.56 31.75
C GLU A 555 -13.55 34.46 32.53
N ALA A 556 -13.97 33.40 31.84
CA ALA A 556 -14.67 32.25 32.43
C ALA A 556 -13.77 31.49 33.42
N GLN A 557 -12.53 31.19 33.06
CA GLN A 557 -11.58 30.53 33.96
C GLN A 557 -11.27 31.39 35.20
N MET A 558 -11.17 32.72 35.05
CA MET A 558 -11.02 33.64 36.18
C MET A 558 -12.25 33.67 37.10
N ALA A 559 -13.42 33.32 36.59
CA ALA A 559 -14.64 33.13 37.36
C ALA A 559 -14.76 31.72 37.97
N GLY A 560 -13.78 30.84 37.74
CA GLY A 560 -13.74 29.47 38.27
C GLY A 560 -14.40 28.42 37.37
N GLU A 561 -14.69 28.75 36.10
CA GLU A 561 -15.18 27.79 35.11
C GLU A 561 -14.04 26.92 34.54
N GLU A 562 -14.39 25.77 33.99
CA GLU A 562 -13.44 24.89 33.31
C GLU A 562 -12.97 25.51 31.98
N PRO A 563 -11.73 25.22 31.53
CA PRO A 563 -11.23 25.68 30.24
C PRO A 563 -12.13 25.28 29.07
N ILE A 564 -12.29 26.18 28.11
CA ILE A 564 -12.98 25.91 26.84
C ILE A 564 -12.07 25.05 25.96
N TYR A 565 -12.57 23.88 25.59
CA TYR A 565 -11.90 22.96 24.67
C TYR A 565 -12.50 23.07 23.27
N LEU A 566 -11.62 23.05 22.27
CA LEU A 566 -11.98 22.84 20.89
C LEU A 566 -11.52 21.45 20.45
N PRO A 567 -12.24 20.79 19.53
CA PRO A 567 -11.76 19.56 18.93
C PRO A 567 -10.43 19.84 18.23
N TYR A 568 -9.49 18.91 18.37
CA TYR A 568 -8.22 18.98 17.63
C TYR A 568 -8.49 18.85 16.13
N VAL A 569 -9.38 17.94 15.75
CA VAL A 569 -9.92 17.77 14.39
C VAL A 569 -11.44 17.61 14.49
N ASN A 570 -12.19 18.39 13.72
CA ASN A 570 -13.64 18.28 13.62
C ASN A 570 -14.05 16.97 12.91
N GLU A 571 -15.33 16.58 13.05
CA GLU A 571 -15.86 15.37 12.41
C GLU A 571 -15.75 15.38 10.88
N ASP A 572 -15.78 16.57 10.27
CA ASP A 572 -15.60 16.76 8.82
C ASP A 572 -14.11 16.78 8.38
N GLY A 573 -13.18 16.57 9.32
CA GLY A 573 -11.74 16.59 9.08
C GLY A 573 -11.11 17.98 9.14
N THR A 574 -11.89 19.05 9.37
CA THR A 574 -11.34 20.40 9.45
C THR A 574 -10.62 20.62 10.79
N VAL A 575 -9.49 21.33 10.75
CA VAL A 575 -8.73 21.74 11.93
C VAL A 575 -9.04 23.21 12.24
N PRO A 576 -9.23 23.63 13.51
CA PRO A 576 -9.63 25.00 13.83
C PRO A 576 -8.74 26.09 13.17
N LEU A 577 -7.42 25.93 13.21
CA LEU A 577 -6.47 26.86 12.59
C LEU A 577 -5.63 26.29 11.44
N GLY A 578 -5.75 24.99 11.15
CA GLY A 578 -4.93 24.32 10.15
C GLY A 578 -5.70 23.97 8.87
N PRO A 579 -4.98 23.51 7.83
CA PRO A 579 -5.60 22.86 6.67
C PRO A 579 -6.44 21.66 7.11
N SER A 580 -7.41 21.26 6.28
CA SER A 580 -8.20 20.05 6.54
C SER A 580 -7.29 18.82 6.50
N MET A 581 -7.39 17.98 7.53
CA MET A 581 -6.71 16.67 7.57
C MET A 581 -7.55 15.57 6.90
N GLY A 582 -8.74 15.92 6.39
CA GLY A 582 -9.69 14.98 5.81
C GLY A 582 -10.50 14.23 6.87
N SER A 583 -11.73 13.86 6.53
CA SER A 583 -12.66 13.22 7.47
C SER A 583 -12.20 11.83 7.95
N ASP A 584 -11.25 11.19 7.26
CA ASP A 584 -10.68 9.89 7.67
C ASP A 584 -9.57 10.01 8.73
N PHE A 585 -9.08 11.22 9.05
CA PHE A 585 -7.98 11.40 10.00
C PHE A 585 -8.30 10.82 11.39
N TRP A 586 -9.43 11.19 11.98
CA TRP A 586 -9.81 10.70 13.32
C TRP A 586 -10.15 9.20 13.34
N PRO A 587 -10.91 8.65 12.36
CA PRO A 587 -11.05 7.21 12.17
C PRO A 587 -9.71 6.47 12.04
N MET A 588 -8.76 7.03 11.29
CA MET A 588 -7.41 6.48 11.14
C MET A 588 -6.67 6.43 12.49
N MET A 589 -6.62 7.54 13.24
CA MET A 589 -5.97 7.59 14.55
C MET A 589 -6.55 6.56 15.52
N THR A 590 -7.88 6.42 15.51
CA THR A 590 -8.62 5.42 16.31
C THR A 590 -8.24 3.99 15.91
N ARG A 591 -8.22 3.70 14.60
CA ARG A 591 -7.85 2.40 14.04
C ARG A 591 -6.40 2.03 14.35
N LEU A 592 -5.49 2.99 14.31
CA LEU A 592 -4.07 2.84 14.66
C LEU A 592 -3.83 2.78 16.18
N LYS A 593 -4.89 2.97 16.99
CA LYS A 593 -4.83 2.98 18.46
C LYS A 593 -3.82 3.97 19.01
N ILE A 594 -3.67 5.10 18.32
CA ILE A 594 -2.78 6.17 18.78
C ILE A 594 -3.48 6.88 19.92
N PRO A 595 -2.89 6.96 21.12
CA PRO A 595 -3.58 7.42 22.33
C PRO A 595 -3.67 8.96 22.40
N VAL A 596 -4.18 9.59 21.35
CA VAL A 596 -4.41 11.03 21.26
C VAL A 596 -5.83 11.37 21.70
N GLU A 597 -5.99 12.46 22.44
CA GLU A 597 -7.30 13.01 22.78
C GLU A 597 -7.75 14.03 21.71
N ASN A 598 -9.00 13.96 21.23
CA ASN A 598 -9.52 14.92 20.24
C ASN A 598 -9.92 16.25 20.88
N ARG A 599 -9.03 16.87 21.65
CA ARG A 599 -9.31 18.17 22.26
C ARG A 599 -8.04 18.92 22.59
N VAL A 600 -8.11 20.23 22.46
CA VAL A 600 -7.10 21.20 22.93
C VAL A 600 -7.80 22.40 23.53
N THR A 601 -7.19 23.07 24.50
CA THR A 601 -7.78 24.32 25.04
C THR A 601 -7.74 25.42 23.98
N VAL A 602 -8.72 26.33 23.99
CA VAL A 602 -8.69 27.49 23.08
C VAL A 602 -7.46 28.38 23.33
N GLN A 603 -6.94 28.44 24.56
CA GLN A 603 -5.68 29.15 24.86
C GLN A 603 -4.48 28.56 24.13
N THR A 604 -4.51 27.29 23.72
CA THR A 604 -3.45 26.70 22.87
C THR A 604 -3.26 27.50 21.59
N PHE A 605 -4.36 27.92 20.97
CA PHE A 605 -4.33 28.72 19.74
C PHE A 605 -3.94 30.18 20.01
N TYR A 606 -4.38 30.75 21.13
CA TYR A 606 -3.89 32.06 21.58
C TYR A 606 -2.36 32.05 21.76
N ASN A 607 -1.83 31.02 22.41
CA ASN A 607 -0.39 30.84 22.62
C ASN A 607 0.34 30.69 21.27
N ALA A 608 -0.22 29.92 20.33
CA ALA A 608 0.32 29.78 18.99
C ALA A 608 0.47 31.14 18.26
N PHE A 609 -0.50 32.05 18.41
CA PHE A 609 -0.44 33.38 17.79
C PHE A 609 0.66 34.31 18.32
N SER A 610 1.24 33.97 19.46
CA SER A 610 2.34 34.73 20.07
C SER A 610 3.72 34.15 19.76
N TRP A 611 3.79 33.19 18.83
CA TRP A 611 5.00 32.46 18.51
C TRP A 611 5.38 32.60 17.04
N ASP A 612 6.63 33.01 16.78
CA ASP A 612 7.21 33.02 15.44
C ASP A 612 8.65 32.48 15.50
N ILE A 613 8.83 31.24 15.04
CA ILE A 613 10.15 30.60 15.00
C ILE A 613 11.09 31.27 14.00
N MET A 614 10.58 31.96 12.98
CA MET A 614 11.44 32.56 11.95
C MET A 614 12.39 33.62 12.53
N THR A 615 12.09 34.14 13.72
CA THR A 615 12.98 35.03 14.48
C THR A 615 14.16 34.30 15.13
N LEU A 616 14.02 33.00 15.41
CA LEU A 616 15.01 32.15 16.06
C LEU A 616 15.84 31.31 15.07
N ILE A 617 15.30 30.99 13.90
CA ILE A 617 15.97 30.14 12.88
C ILE A 617 17.45 30.53 12.61
N PRO A 618 17.82 31.82 12.44
CA PRO A 618 19.23 32.18 12.21
C PRO A 618 20.19 31.80 13.35
N TYR A 619 19.66 31.64 14.56
CA TYR A 619 20.43 31.34 15.77
C TYR A 619 20.51 29.85 16.09
N VAL A 620 19.90 28.98 15.28
CA VAL A 620 20.15 27.52 15.34
C VAL A 620 21.63 27.25 15.10
N SER A 621 22.24 27.99 14.17
CA SER A 621 23.68 27.96 13.95
C SER A 621 24.44 28.60 15.12
N PRO A 622 25.61 28.07 15.51
CA PRO A 622 26.45 27.13 14.75
C PRO A 622 26.16 25.64 14.98
N THR A 623 25.07 25.29 15.67
CA THR A 623 24.73 23.88 15.90
C THR A 623 24.31 23.20 14.59
N PRO A 624 24.89 22.03 14.25
CA PRO A 624 24.47 21.25 13.09
C PRO A 624 22.98 20.94 13.11
N ALA A 625 22.29 21.26 12.02
CA ALA A 625 20.86 21.04 11.88
C ALA A 625 20.52 20.26 10.61
N MET A 626 19.62 19.28 10.74
CA MET A 626 19.03 18.57 9.62
C MET A 626 17.54 18.87 9.56
N MET A 627 17.05 19.24 8.38
CA MET A 627 15.62 19.32 8.09
C MET A 627 15.24 18.20 7.11
N VAL A 628 14.28 17.37 7.51
CA VAL A 628 13.72 16.30 6.69
C VAL A 628 12.32 16.73 6.24
N THR A 629 12.11 16.92 4.94
CA THR A 629 10.90 17.55 4.40
C THR A 629 10.21 16.63 3.39
N PRO A 630 8.97 16.18 3.64
CA PRO A 630 8.16 15.51 2.63
C PRO A 630 7.77 16.47 1.51
N GLU A 631 7.93 16.06 0.25
CA GLU A 631 7.69 16.92 -0.92
C GLU A 631 6.22 17.36 -1.06
N ASN A 632 5.29 16.45 -0.77
CA ASN A 632 3.84 16.66 -0.93
C ASN A 632 3.17 16.94 0.42
N ASP A 633 3.90 17.50 1.39
CA ASP A 633 3.35 17.83 2.70
C ASP A 633 2.32 18.97 2.60
N ILE A 634 1.04 18.64 2.78
CA ILE A 634 -0.07 19.61 2.79
C ILE A 634 -0.40 20.12 4.19
N GLU A 635 0.04 19.40 5.24
CA GLU A 635 -0.21 19.79 6.64
C GLU A 635 0.81 20.83 7.08
N CYS A 636 2.07 20.60 6.74
CA CYS A 636 3.20 21.50 6.94
C CYS A 636 3.82 21.81 5.57
N PRO A 637 3.38 22.85 4.85
CA PRO A 637 3.77 23.09 3.47
C PRO A 637 5.29 23.04 3.24
N ALA A 638 5.75 22.19 2.32
CA ALA A 638 7.18 22.01 2.03
C ALA A 638 7.89 23.34 1.68
N ALA A 639 7.19 24.26 1.01
CA ALA A 639 7.70 25.59 0.67
C ALA A 639 8.08 26.42 1.91
N GLU A 640 7.29 26.35 2.98
CA GLU A 640 7.58 27.05 4.23
C GLU A 640 8.78 26.42 4.94
N GLN A 641 8.85 25.09 4.96
CA GLN A 641 10.00 24.34 5.49
C GLN A 641 11.29 24.73 4.76
N ILE A 642 11.26 24.79 3.42
CA ILE A 642 12.40 25.21 2.60
C ILE A 642 12.79 26.65 2.92
N ALA A 643 11.84 27.57 3.03
CA ALA A 643 12.12 28.97 3.38
C ALA A 643 12.79 29.12 4.76
N ALA A 644 12.35 28.32 5.75
CA ALA A 644 13.01 28.26 7.05
C ALA A 644 14.44 27.69 6.94
N PHE A 645 14.63 26.60 6.19
CA PHE A 645 15.94 26.01 5.95
C PHE A 645 16.92 27.00 5.28
N GLU A 646 16.45 27.75 4.28
CA GLU A 646 17.26 28.76 3.58
C GLU A 646 17.74 29.87 4.52
N LYS A 647 16.90 30.28 5.47
CA LYS A 647 17.22 31.32 6.47
C LYS A 647 18.18 30.84 7.56
N MET A 648 18.26 29.54 7.80
CA MET A 648 19.18 28.94 8.78
C MET A 648 20.64 29.12 8.33
N GLY A 649 21.57 29.34 9.26
CA GLY A 649 23.00 29.39 8.95
C GLY A 649 23.61 27.99 8.78
N GLU A 650 24.92 27.93 8.50
CA GLU A 650 25.69 26.69 8.45
C GLU A 650 26.20 26.27 9.85
N PRO A 651 26.47 24.97 10.10
CA PRO A 651 26.27 23.85 9.19
C PRO A 651 24.82 23.33 9.17
N LYS A 652 24.26 23.13 7.98
CA LYS A 652 22.89 22.62 7.80
C LYS A 652 22.78 21.56 6.70
N THR A 653 21.85 20.62 6.87
CA THR A 653 21.58 19.53 5.92
C THR A 653 20.09 19.48 5.58
N PHE A 654 19.76 19.42 4.29
CA PHE A 654 18.38 19.28 3.83
C PHE A 654 18.18 17.89 3.23
N HIS A 655 17.12 17.20 3.67
CA HIS A 655 16.71 15.94 3.10
C HIS A 655 15.25 16.00 2.64
N LEU A 656 15.06 16.20 1.34
CA LEU A 656 13.75 16.09 0.70
C LEU A 656 13.34 14.61 0.55
N LEU A 657 12.06 14.31 0.79
CA LEU A 657 11.46 12.99 0.57
C LEU A 657 10.48 13.06 -0.63
N PRO A 658 10.91 12.63 -1.83
CA PRO A 658 10.11 12.76 -3.05
C PRO A 658 8.81 11.96 -3.00
N GLY A 659 7.71 12.57 -3.45
CA GLY A 659 6.40 11.95 -3.55
C GLY A 659 5.70 11.67 -2.20
N LYS A 660 6.30 12.02 -1.06
CA LYS A 660 5.78 11.71 0.28
C LYS A 660 4.93 12.85 0.84
N GLY A 661 3.77 12.54 1.42
CA GLY A 661 2.99 13.41 2.30
C GLY A 661 3.49 13.42 3.75
N HIS A 662 2.78 14.13 4.64
CA HIS A 662 3.24 14.49 5.99
C HIS A 662 3.80 13.32 6.82
N LEU A 663 3.07 12.20 6.85
CA LEU A 663 3.46 10.99 7.60
C LEU A 663 3.81 9.80 6.72
N ASP A 664 3.76 9.93 5.39
CA ASP A 664 3.99 8.81 4.45
C ASP A 664 5.38 8.18 4.60
N TRP A 665 6.35 8.93 5.12
CA TRP A 665 7.71 8.46 5.38
C TRP A 665 7.78 7.48 6.56
N ALA A 666 6.84 7.58 7.49
CA ALA A 666 6.71 6.64 8.60
C ALA A 666 5.98 5.35 8.18
N PHE A 667 5.33 5.35 7.02
CA PHE A 667 4.60 4.21 6.46
C PHE A 667 5.35 3.64 5.23
N GLY A 668 6.24 2.67 5.47
CA GLY A 668 7.02 2.01 4.41
C GLY A 668 8.48 1.83 4.78
N ASP A 669 9.38 2.33 3.93
CA ASP A 669 10.85 2.26 4.14
C ASP A 669 11.34 3.36 5.10
N VAL A 670 10.92 3.25 6.36
CA VAL A 670 11.34 4.16 7.43
C VAL A 670 12.85 4.02 7.73
N ASP A 671 13.42 2.83 7.51
CA ASP A 671 14.85 2.57 7.74
C ASP A 671 15.70 3.47 6.84
N SER A 672 15.39 3.59 5.54
CA SER A 672 16.12 4.51 4.64
C SER A 672 16.09 5.98 5.10
N VAL A 673 15.01 6.42 5.75
CA VAL A 673 14.89 7.81 6.23
C VAL A 673 15.69 7.99 7.51
N MET A 674 15.64 7.00 8.40
CA MET A 674 16.38 6.98 9.67
C MET A 674 17.88 6.82 9.49
N GLU A 675 18.34 6.00 8.53
CA GLU A 675 19.75 5.79 8.21
C GLU A 675 20.46 7.11 7.84
N LYS A 676 19.81 7.94 7.02
CA LYS A 676 20.35 9.27 6.67
C LYS A 676 20.43 10.21 7.87
N GLN A 677 19.47 10.14 8.79
CA GLN A 677 19.54 10.91 10.04
C GLN A 677 20.70 10.42 10.92
N LEU A 678 20.92 9.10 10.99
CA LEU A 678 22.04 8.53 11.71
C LEU A 678 23.40 8.93 11.12
N GLU A 679 23.54 8.92 9.79
CA GLU A 679 24.75 9.41 9.10
C GLU A 679 25.03 10.87 9.45
N PHE A 680 24.01 11.72 9.39
CA PHE A 680 24.09 13.11 9.82
C PHE A 680 24.53 13.24 11.29
N LEU A 681 23.89 12.51 12.21
CA LEU A 681 24.20 12.56 13.64
C LEU A 681 25.62 12.09 13.94
N LYS A 682 26.09 11.03 13.28
CA LYS A 682 27.48 10.53 13.42
C LYS A 682 28.50 11.59 13.02
N GLY A 683 28.24 12.30 11.92
CA GLY A 683 29.08 13.42 11.49
C GLY A 683 29.01 14.62 12.44
N ALA A 684 27.81 14.99 12.90
CA ALA A 684 27.61 16.15 13.77
C ALA A 684 28.18 15.95 15.19
N LEU A 685 28.04 14.74 15.75
CA LEU A 685 28.42 14.44 17.13
C LEU A 685 29.74 13.66 17.26
N ASN A 686 30.37 13.28 16.13
CA ASN A 686 31.63 12.54 16.05
C ASN A 686 31.64 11.24 16.90
N PHE A 687 30.88 10.22 16.50
CA PHE A 687 30.85 8.91 17.17
C PHE A 687 30.71 7.72 16.22
#